data_AF-A0A7W1M0F0-F1
#
_entry.id   AF-A0A7W1M0F0-F1
#
_cell.length_a   1.000
_cell.length_b   1.000
_cell.length_c   1.000
_cell.angle_alpha   90.00
_cell.angle_beta   90.00
_cell.angle_gamma   90.00
#
_symmetry.space_group_name_H-M   'P 1'
#
loop_
_entity.id
_entity.type
_entity.pdbx_description
1 polymer ?
#
loop_
_entity_poly.entity_id
_entity_poly.type
_entity_poly.pdbx_seq_one_letter_code
_entity_poly.pdbx_strand_id
1 'polypeptide(L)'
;MSGRSSDQLALALGPFVNRKLFSDHFLQERLPAWPEFADAEPEALLHDLAELWNRERAGLAVANEAQTEERFIKPVLARLGFTFTVQAGISTAAGHRQPDYALFLSDADRAAADLQEGAQRYRSAVAVCDAKRFDRPLDRRRVRGTLSEDPVAQIIHYVAITRRRWGILTNGRLWRLYAAEGDMVEGACLEVDLCALLDAGSVEAFRYFTVLFSASALAPGAEGKALLDRALDGSQAQAVAVGEALRKQVFAAVPLVAEGLLGEETRTAEALSAAFDNGLVVLYRLLFCLHAEDRGLLPVENVHYRAYSLREQRETLAKDLDADRVFSSQSDDKFNDLRALFRIVDKGDPALGVNEYNGGLFSPEVHPWLHGRTVPDDLMVKALDLLYRVRGEQVDYRDLSVRHLGTIFEQLLAFKLTGQADGKLDLDAASGRKKTGAFFTPEHIVDDIVERTLSPLFDDRSQRAARAGANALDELLDLHVLDPAMGSGHFLVGAAAYLARRIANDPSYDGDLTLAELQGLVAERCLYGVDVNPMAVEVARLSLWLSTVRNDRPLRFLGNLRAGNSLVGAELRELLIGEGDLFAAQLAAQARQMLDQASELTRISALTGTEAHQKERIADELHGLQGPLLSTCDAAIDPPVGPTAGRPFHWAIEFPSQFLDDRGTLSSDAGFDAVIGNPPYVRIQELGRDVAAYCRARYETAHGSFDAYVPFIERGLALLREHGRLGFIVPSTFLKLDYGERLRERLADTRAVESIIDFGHAQIFEGATNYTCILILDHAGVPELAFTAVKGSSSEVRREIASGALPSAEHYRADELGSAPWLLMGSEERGIIEAMREAGTSLGDATRQIFQGLITSADPVYILEQVGVREGRFLVLDKDDREVELEPDLLHPLASGSDVERYALRTLSSVLLFPYQRRAGRMELLSEDELRALPRTWAYLQRHEAELRARERGKLDHDGWWAFGRTQSLGLHDLPKLGVAATVRRLEVAADPNGAAYFHNVRVNGILPREGAPSLFALLAILNSRPVDFAFRRGAAPLQNGFFTANKQFISWLPIPDVVPPEIDGWGQGLYELATATERERAKFLDWLASVCGIQLSKLKGWTKLVAYDQLGHDAVLDVLDENASRLKVDPRVRIHRERISTEVDASAARLAAISSELLQLEREVDLCLADSFDLTTTQRSRVDSEYESPVLTAG
;
A
#
# COMPACT_ATOMS: atom_id res chain seq x y z
N MET A 1 -2.23 -31.41 -75.51
CA MET A 1 -1.24 -31.43 -74.41
C MET A 1 -1.51 -30.19 -73.57
N SER A 2 -1.79 -30.17 -72.27
CA SER A 2 -2.13 -31.15 -71.21
C SER A 2 -1.85 -30.41 -69.90
N GLY A 3 -2.90 -30.04 -69.16
CA GLY A 3 -2.95 -29.85 -67.70
C GLY A 3 -1.96 -28.91 -66.99
N ARG A 4 -2.49 -27.87 -66.35
CA ARG A 4 -2.30 -27.61 -64.90
C ARG A 4 -3.38 -26.61 -64.41
N SER A 5 -3.90 -26.91 -63.22
CA SER A 5 -5.07 -26.31 -62.60
C SER A 5 -4.86 -24.86 -62.18
N SER A 6 -5.96 -24.10 -62.18
CA SER A 6 -6.07 -22.80 -61.53
C SER A 6 -6.62 -22.99 -60.11
N ASP A 7 -5.82 -23.62 -59.24
CA ASP A 7 -6.00 -23.47 -57.78
C ASP A 7 -5.12 -22.31 -57.34
N GLN A 8 -5.64 -21.08 -57.48
CA GLN A 8 -5.05 -19.89 -56.89
C GLN A 8 -5.64 -19.69 -55.49
N LEU A 9 -4.87 -20.09 -54.47
CA LEU A 9 -4.79 -19.56 -53.11
C LEU A 9 -6.07 -18.91 -52.54
N ALA A 10 -6.91 -19.72 -51.90
CA ALA A 10 -7.74 -19.25 -50.80
C ALA A 10 -6.82 -18.92 -49.62
N LEU A 11 -6.60 -17.64 -49.32
CA LEU A 11 -6.04 -17.22 -48.04
C LEU A 11 -6.98 -17.72 -46.93
N ALA A 12 -6.47 -18.57 -46.03
CA ALA A 12 -7.22 -19.04 -44.88
C ALA A 12 -7.59 -17.85 -43.99
N LEU A 13 -8.87 -17.47 -43.96
CA LEU A 13 -9.40 -16.54 -42.97
C LEU A 13 -9.36 -17.22 -41.60
N GLY A 14 -8.70 -16.61 -40.62
CA GLY A 14 -8.70 -17.07 -39.23
C GLY A 14 -10.07 -16.87 -38.55
N PRO A 15 -10.35 -17.58 -37.43
CA PRO A 15 -11.66 -17.55 -36.76
C PRO A 15 -12.02 -16.21 -36.08
N PHE A 16 -11.02 -15.38 -35.79
CA PHE A 16 -11.17 -14.07 -35.15
C PHE A 16 -9.91 -13.23 -35.38
N VAL A 17 -9.98 -11.94 -35.06
CA VAL A 17 -8.84 -11.02 -34.96
C VAL A 17 -8.77 -10.53 -33.52
N ASN A 18 -7.81 -11.06 -32.75
CA ASN A 18 -7.56 -10.61 -31.39
C ASN A 18 -6.67 -9.36 -31.40
N ARG A 19 -7.27 -8.20 -31.14
CA ARG A 19 -6.56 -6.95 -30.93
C ARG A 19 -6.33 -6.78 -29.43
N LYS A 20 -5.51 -7.62 -28.76
CA LYS A 20 -5.06 -7.38 -27.36
C LYS A 20 -6.13 -7.50 -26.25
N LEU A 21 -7.26 -8.18 -26.48
CA LEU A 21 -8.25 -8.39 -25.40
C LEU A 21 -7.90 -9.60 -24.51
N PHE A 22 -7.40 -10.67 -25.11
CA PHE A 22 -6.91 -11.88 -24.42
C PHE A 22 -5.49 -12.20 -24.86
N SER A 23 -4.77 -13.07 -24.16
CA SER A 23 -3.51 -13.61 -24.71
C SER A 23 -3.79 -14.57 -25.87
N ASP A 24 -2.98 -14.51 -26.93
CA ASP A 24 -3.14 -15.42 -28.08
C ASP A 24 -2.95 -16.88 -27.67
N HIS A 25 -2.03 -17.14 -26.74
CA HIS A 25 -1.83 -18.46 -26.14
C HIS A 25 -3.10 -18.96 -25.42
N PHE A 26 -3.81 -18.10 -24.68
CA PHE A 26 -5.08 -18.49 -24.07
C PHE A 26 -6.11 -18.91 -25.12
N LEU A 27 -6.32 -18.07 -26.14
CA LEU A 27 -7.35 -18.33 -27.16
C LEU A 27 -7.04 -19.60 -27.98
N GLN A 28 -5.78 -19.83 -28.32
CA GLN A 28 -5.40 -20.92 -29.23
C GLN A 28 -5.12 -22.25 -28.51
N GLU A 29 -4.57 -22.23 -27.30
CA GLU A 29 -4.09 -23.44 -26.61
C GLU A 29 -4.93 -23.80 -25.39
N ARG A 30 -5.44 -22.82 -24.64
CA ARG A 30 -6.15 -23.08 -23.36
C ARG A 30 -7.65 -23.16 -23.50
N LEU A 31 -8.27 -22.21 -24.21
CA LEU A 31 -9.72 -22.15 -24.40
C LEU A 31 -10.25 -23.45 -25.03
N PRO A 32 -9.58 -24.09 -26.02
CA PRO A 32 -10.06 -25.36 -26.56
C PRO A 32 -10.11 -26.52 -25.56
N ALA A 33 -9.32 -26.45 -24.49
CA ALA A 33 -9.32 -27.46 -23.42
C ALA A 33 -10.39 -27.20 -22.35
N TRP A 34 -11.14 -26.09 -22.42
CA TRP A 34 -12.18 -25.77 -21.45
C TRP A 34 -13.48 -26.50 -21.77
N PRO A 35 -14.20 -27.01 -20.74
CA PRO A 35 -15.49 -27.68 -20.94
C PRO A 35 -16.48 -26.85 -21.75
N GLU A 36 -16.55 -25.55 -21.50
CA GLU A 36 -17.48 -24.65 -22.20
C GLU A 36 -17.20 -24.52 -23.70
N PHE A 37 -15.95 -24.74 -24.13
CA PHE A 37 -15.58 -24.75 -25.54
C PHE A 37 -15.72 -26.15 -26.16
N ALA A 38 -15.27 -27.18 -25.44
CA ALA A 38 -15.35 -28.57 -25.87
C ALA A 38 -16.79 -29.06 -26.02
N ASP A 39 -17.66 -28.70 -25.08
CA ASP A 39 -19.06 -29.12 -25.00
C ASP A 39 -20.00 -28.18 -25.78
N ALA A 40 -19.50 -27.11 -26.38
CA ALA A 40 -20.32 -26.24 -27.21
C ALA A 40 -20.86 -27.01 -28.43
N GLU A 41 -22.13 -26.80 -28.77
CA GLU A 41 -22.76 -27.35 -29.97
C GLU A 41 -23.11 -26.21 -30.95
N PRO A 42 -22.11 -25.64 -31.66
CA PRO A 42 -22.31 -24.50 -32.54
C PRO A 42 -23.17 -24.80 -33.77
N GLU A 43 -23.41 -26.06 -34.12
CA GLU A 43 -24.02 -26.49 -35.38
C GLU A 43 -25.45 -25.95 -35.56
N ALA A 44 -26.28 -26.03 -34.52
CA ALA A 44 -27.66 -25.53 -34.56
C ALA A 44 -27.69 -24.01 -34.71
N LEU A 45 -26.86 -23.30 -33.94
CA LEU A 45 -26.76 -21.84 -34.02
C LEU A 45 -26.19 -21.38 -35.36
N LEU A 46 -25.18 -22.08 -35.89
CA LEU A 46 -24.60 -21.83 -37.21
C LEU A 46 -25.66 -21.98 -38.30
N HIS A 47 -26.45 -23.05 -38.26
CA HIS A 47 -27.53 -23.28 -39.21
C HIS A 47 -28.57 -22.14 -39.15
N ASP A 48 -29.05 -21.81 -37.95
CA ASP A 48 -30.06 -20.77 -37.75
C ASP A 48 -29.59 -19.38 -38.20
N LEU A 49 -28.34 -19.02 -37.88
CA LEU A 49 -27.76 -17.74 -38.29
C LEU A 49 -27.43 -17.72 -39.79
N ALA A 50 -27.03 -18.84 -40.38
CA ALA A 50 -26.81 -18.93 -41.83
C ALA A 50 -28.12 -18.79 -42.60
N GLU A 51 -29.23 -19.38 -42.13
CA GLU A 51 -30.56 -19.18 -42.74
C GLU A 51 -31.02 -17.72 -42.62
N LEU A 52 -30.84 -17.11 -41.45
CA LEU A 52 -31.12 -15.68 -41.23
C LEU A 52 -30.28 -14.80 -42.19
N TRP A 53 -28.97 -15.06 -42.28
CA TRP A 53 -28.06 -14.33 -43.16
C TRP A 53 -28.45 -14.46 -44.63
N ASN A 54 -28.73 -15.68 -45.10
CA ASN A 54 -29.15 -15.92 -46.48
C ASN A 54 -30.45 -15.20 -46.85
N ARG A 55 -31.39 -15.08 -45.90
CA ARG A 55 -32.65 -14.36 -46.10
C ARG A 55 -32.45 -12.84 -46.13
N GLU A 56 -31.64 -12.29 -45.22
CA GLU A 56 -31.57 -10.84 -44.99
C GLU A 56 -30.44 -10.13 -45.76
N ARG A 57 -29.39 -10.84 -46.20
CA ARG A 57 -28.16 -10.25 -46.80
C ARG A 57 -28.41 -9.22 -47.90
N ALA A 58 -29.36 -9.48 -48.79
CA ALA A 58 -29.69 -8.57 -49.90
C ALA A 58 -30.38 -7.29 -49.40
N GLY A 59 -31.17 -7.39 -48.33
CA GLY A 59 -31.87 -6.26 -47.73
C GLY A 59 -31.02 -5.43 -46.76
N LEU A 60 -30.01 -6.04 -46.14
CA LEU A 60 -29.10 -5.36 -45.21
C LEU A 60 -28.15 -4.39 -45.93
N ALA A 61 -27.77 -4.66 -47.18
CA ALA A 61 -26.89 -3.79 -47.96
C ALA A 61 -27.44 -2.35 -48.18
N VAL A 62 -28.76 -2.16 -48.03
CA VAL A 62 -29.44 -0.87 -48.17
C VAL A 62 -30.20 -0.46 -46.90
N ALA A 63 -30.06 -1.21 -45.80
CA ALA A 63 -30.77 -0.96 -44.55
C ALA A 63 -30.18 0.24 -43.80
N ASN A 64 -31.04 1.04 -43.18
CA ASN A 64 -30.60 2.02 -42.17
C ASN A 64 -30.30 1.32 -40.82
N GLU A 65 -29.86 2.07 -39.81
CA GLU A 65 -29.47 1.54 -38.50
C GLU A 65 -30.61 0.73 -37.83
N ALA A 66 -31.78 1.35 -37.66
CA ALA A 66 -32.96 0.69 -37.08
C ALA A 66 -33.41 -0.56 -37.86
N GLN A 67 -33.31 -0.55 -39.20
CA GLN A 67 -33.61 -1.72 -40.03
C GLN A 67 -32.55 -2.82 -39.87
N THR A 68 -31.28 -2.46 -39.71
CA THR A 68 -30.18 -3.42 -39.46
C THR A 68 -30.39 -4.10 -38.11
N GLU A 69 -30.76 -3.31 -37.10
CA GLU A 69 -31.07 -3.80 -35.76
C GLU A 69 -32.23 -4.80 -35.77
N GLU A 70 -33.38 -4.42 -36.34
CA GLU A 70 -34.59 -5.23 -36.32
C GLU A 70 -34.45 -6.51 -37.16
N ARG A 71 -33.83 -6.42 -38.34
CA ARG A 71 -33.74 -7.54 -39.28
C ARG A 71 -32.63 -8.51 -38.95
N PHE A 72 -31.58 -8.08 -38.25
CA PHE A 72 -30.38 -8.90 -38.07
C PHE A 72 -29.84 -8.89 -36.64
N ILE A 73 -29.47 -7.74 -36.08
CA ILE A 73 -28.75 -7.70 -34.79
C ILE A 73 -29.61 -8.23 -33.63
N LYS A 74 -30.88 -7.80 -33.49
CA LYS A 74 -31.79 -8.32 -32.47
C LYS A 74 -32.03 -9.83 -32.61
N PRO A 75 -32.34 -10.37 -33.80
CA PRO A 75 -32.41 -11.81 -34.01
C PRO A 75 -31.13 -12.58 -33.65
N VAL A 76 -29.95 -11.99 -33.86
CA VAL A 76 -28.66 -12.59 -33.49
C VAL A 76 -28.48 -12.57 -31.96
N LEU A 77 -28.67 -11.42 -31.30
CA LEU A 77 -28.56 -11.31 -29.83
C LEU A 77 -29.51 -12.27 -29.09
N ALA A 78 -30.74 -12.43 -29.59
CA ALA A 78 -31.69 -13.39 -29.02
C ALA A 78 -31.23 -14.85 -29.17
N ARG A 79 -30.62 -15.20 -30.31
CA ARG A 79 -30.07 -16.55 -30.55
C ARG A 79 -28.77 -16.81 -29.79
N LEU A 80 -28.03 -15.76 -29.44
CA LEU A 80 -26.91 -15.80 -28.50
C LEU A 80 -27.36 -15.95 -27.04
N GLY A 81 -28.68 -15.95 -26.78
CA GLY A 81 -29.27 -16.23 -25.47
C GLY A 81 -29.46 -15.00 -24.56
N PHE A 82 -29.31 -13.79 -25.08
CA PHE A 82 -29.55 -12.58 -24.28
C PHE A 82 -31.02 -12.19 -24.24
N THR A 83 -31.46 -11.71 -23.08
CA THR A 83 -32.61 -10.80 -22.97
C THR A 83 -32.08 -9.37 -22.90
N PHE A 84 -32.80 -8.38 -23.44
CA PHE A 84 -32.26 -7.02 -23.53
C PHE A 84 -33.32 -5.93 -23.47
N THR A 85 -32.93 -4.77 -22.94
CA THR A 85 -33.72 -3.54 -22.97
C THR A 85 -33.17 -2.63 -24.06
N VAL A 86 -34.06 -2.17 -24.95
CA VAL A 86 -33.72 -1.26 -26.07
C VAL A 86 -33.78 0.18 -25.59
N GLN A 87 -32.83 1.02 -26.00
CA GLN A 87 -32.78 2.44 -25.63
C GLN A 87 -32.79 2.65 -24.10
N ALA A 88 -31.93 1.91 -23.39
CA ALA A 88 -31.76 2.07 -21.95
C ALA A 88 -31.10 3.44 -21.68
N GLY A 89 -31.87 4.43 -21.25
CA GLY A 89 -31.35 5.78 -21.06
C GLY A 89 -30.59 6.02 -19.75
N ILE A 90 -29.51 6.80 -19.81
CA ILE A 90 -28.81 7.35 -18.63
C ILE A 90 -29.00 8.87 -18.63
N SER A 91 -29.51 9.43 -17.53
CA SER A 91 -29.48 10.88 -17.30
C SER A 91 -28.10 11.25 -16.76
N THR A 92 -27.34 12.05 -17.51
CA THR A 92 -26.07 12.63 -17.06
C THR A 92 -26.14 14.15 -17.08
N ALA A 93 -25.29 14.83 -16.31
CA ALA A 93 -25.16 16.29 -16.32
C ALA A 93 -24.78 16.85 -17.71
N ALA A 94 -24.24 16.02 -18.61
CA ALA A 94 -23.82 16.35 -19.98
C ALA A 94 -24.86 16.03 -21.07
N GLY A 95 -26.09 15.65 -20.70
CA GLY A 95 -27.21 15.34 -21.62
C GLY A 95 -27.62 13.85 -21.64
N HIS A 96 -28.67 13.53 -22.41
CA HIS A 96 -29.15 12.16 -22.62
C HIS A 96 -28.26 11.39 -23.61
N ARG A 97 -27.63 10.31 -23.15
CA ARG A 97 -26.91 9.35 -24.00
C ARG A 97 -27.29 7.92 -23.61
N GLN A 98 -27.42 7.04 -24.59
CA GLN A 98 -28.02 5.72 -24.40
C GLN A 98 -27.27 4.69 -25.25
N PRO A 99 -26.70 3.61 -24.68
CA PRO A 99 -26.38 2.42 -25.46
C PRO A 99 -27.66 1.85 -26.07
N ASP A 100 -27.56 1.28 -27.26
CA ASP A 100 -28.72 0.71 -27.94
C ASP A 100 -29.33 -0.45 -27.15
N TYR A 101 -28.48 -1.22 -26.45
CA TYR A 101 -28.88 -2.41 -25.69
C TYR A 101 -28.18 -2.50 -24.32
N ALA A 102 -28.97 -2.81 -23.29
CA ALA A 102 -28.47 -3.41 -22.04
C ALA A 102 -28.77 -4.91 -22.09
N LEU A 103 -27.76 -5.76 -21.91
CA LEU A 103 -27.87 -7.22 -22.04
C LEU A 103 -27.99 -7.89 -20.66
N PHE A 104 -28.90 -8.87 -20.55
CA PHE A 104 -29.21 -9.62 -19.34
C PHE A 104 -29.25 -11.13 -19.62
N LEU A 105 -29.07 -11.93 -18.56
CA LEU A 105 -29.12 -13.41 -18.64
C LEU A 105 -30.53 -13.98 -18.53
N SER A 106 -31.48 -13.21 -17.95
CA SER A 106 -32.85 -13.66 -17.72
C SER A 106 -33.86 -12.53 -17.91
N ASP A 107 -35.10 -12.88 -18.25
CA ASP A 107 -36.19 -11.89 -18.34
C ASP A 107 -36.57 -11.30 -16.98
N ALA A 108 -36.32 -12.03 -15.89
CA ALA A 108 -36.57 -11.53 -14.54
C ALA A 108 -35.61 -10.38 -14.18
N ASP A 109 -34.32 -10.53 -14.51
CA ASP A 109 -33.30 -9.50 -14.26
C ASP A 109 -33.55 -8.25 -15.12
N ARG A 110 -33.94 -8.46 -16.39
CA ARG A 110 -34.35 -7.39 -17.30
C ARG A 110 -35.57 -6.64 -16.78
N ALA A 111 -36.62 -7.36 -16.36
CA ALA A 111 -37.84 -6.75 -15.83
C ALA A 111 -37.60 -5.97 -14.53
N ALA A 112 -36.72 -6.46 -13.65
CA ALA A 112 -36.32 -5.74 -12.45
C ALA A 112 -35.52 -4.46 -12.77
N ALA A 113 -34.65 -4.52 -13.78
CA ALA A 113 -33.87 -3.38 -14.25
C ALA A 113 -34.73 -2.30 -14.91
N ASP A 114 -35.76 -2.67 -15.68
CA ASP A 114 -36.68 -1.74 -16.33
C ASP A 114 -37.44 -0.84 -15.33
N LEU A 115 -37.59 -1.29 -14.07
CA LEU A 115 -38.20 -0.52 -12.98
C LEU A 115 -37.26 0.52 -12.35
N GLN A 116 -35.96 0.47 -12.67
CA GLN A 116 -34.93 1.37 -12.12
C GLN A 116 -34.65 2.54 -13.08
N GLU A 117 -34.15 3.65 -12.54
CA GLU A 117 -33.77 4.85 -13.30
C GLU A 117 -32.25 5.08 -13.32
N GLY A 118 -31.77 5.76 -14.36
CA GLY A 118 -30.36 6.15 -14.51
C GLY A 118 -29.39 4.96 -14.50
N ALA A 119 -28.24 5.13 -13.83
CA ALA A 119 -27.19 4.11 -13.78
C ALA A 119 -27.62 2.82 -13.03
N GLN A 120 -28.62 2.88 -12.15
CA GLN A 120 -29.08 1.70 -11.38
C GLN A 120 -29.69 0.62 -12.27
N ARG A 121 -30.19 0.99 -13.46
CA ARG A 121 -30.72 0.05 -14.47
C ARG A 121 -29.67 -0.94 -14.97
N TYR A 122 -28.38 -0.58 -14.93
CA TYR A 122 -27.31 -1.43 -15.43
C TYR A 122 -26.75 -2.36 -14.37
N ARG A 123 -27.20 -2.27 -13.11
CA ARG A 123 -26.62 -3.02 -12.00
C ARG A 123 -26.68 -4.54 -12.21
N SER A 124 -27.77 -5.05 -12.78
CA SER A 124 -27.96 -6.46 -13.13
C SER A 124 -27.61 -6.79 -14.60
N ALA A 125 -27.26 -5.80 -15.42
CA ALA A 125 -26.83 -6.04 -16.79
C ALA A 125 -25.44 -6.70 -16.79
N VAL A 126 -25.24 -7.68 -17.68
CA VAL A 126 -23.97 -8.38 -17.84
C VAL A 126 -23.04 -7.72 -18.85
N ALA A 127 -23.61 -7.00 -19.82
CA ALA A 127 -22.87 -6.23 -20.81
C ALA A 127 -23.73 -5.10 -21.37
N VAL A 128 -23.07 -4.11 -21.96
CA VAL A 128 -23.72 -3.09 -22.81
C VAL A 128 -23.41 -3.39 -24.29
N CYS A 129 -24.36 -3.13 -25.18
CA CYS A 129 -24.16 -3.33 -26.61
C CYS A 129 -24.61 -2.10 -27.41
N ASP A 130 -23.77 -1.71 -28.36
CA ASP A 130 -23.99 -0.58 -29.27
C ASP A 130 -23.96 -1.10 -30.72
N ALA A 131 -24.98 -0.71 -31.49
CA ALA A 131 -25.21 -1.16 -32.84
C ALA A 131 -25.01 -0.01 -33.84
N LYS A 132 -24.63 -0.37 -35.06
CA LYS A 132 -24.48 0.57 -36.17
C LYS A 132 -25.13 0.00 -37.42
N ARG A 133 -25.47 0.87 -38.39
CA ARG A 133 -25.97 0.42 -39.71
C ARG A 133 -25.03 -0.60 -40.36
N PHE A 134 -25.60 -1.50 -41.15
CA PHE A 134 -24.86 -2.59 -41.78
C PHE A 134 -23.62 -2.10 -42.55
N ASP A 135 -22.48 -2.76 -42.33
CA ASP A 135 -21.20 -2.48 -42.99
C ASP A 135 -20.64 -1.06 -42.78
N ARG A 136 -21.18 -0.29 -41.81
CA ARG A 136 -20.55 0.97 -41.38
C ARG A 136 -19.18 0.65 -40.79
N PRO A 137 -18.09 1.27 -41.28
CA PRO A 137 -16.77 1.05 -40.69
C PRO A 137 -16.80 1.41 -39.20
N LEU A 138 -16.36 0.47 -38.37
CA LEU A 138 -16.28 0.67 -36.92
C LEU A 138 -15.04 1.51 -36.54
N ASP A 139 -14.00 1.53 -37.36
CA ASP A 139 -12.73 2.22 -37.12
C ASP A 139 -12.68 3.68 -37.65
N ARG A 140 -13.83 4.29 -38.02
CA ARG A 140 -13.82 5.67 -38.54
C ARG A 140 -13.60 6.70 -37.44
N ARG A 141 -12.42 7.32 -37.42
CA ARG A 141 -12.13 8.55 -36.65
C ARG A 141 -12.92 9.75 -37.17
N ARG A 142 -13.18 10.71 -36.27
CA ARG A 142 -13.86 12.00 -36.47
C ARG A 142 -13.53 12.63 -37.83
N VAL A 143 -14.55 12.93 -38.64
CA VAL A 143 -14.40 13.81 -39.83
C VAL A 143 -15.23 15.09 -39.75
N ARG A 144 -16.29 15.17 -38.92
CA ARG A 144 -16.96 16.40 -38.43
C ARG A 144 -18.33 16.00 -37.84
N GLY A 145 -18.48 15.97 -36.51
CA GLY A 145 -19.79 15.72 -35.89
C GLY A 145 -19.73 15.39 -34.39
N THR A 146 -20.91 15.30 -33.75
CA THR A 146 -21.11 14.92 -32.34
C THR A 146 -20.53 13.53 -32.03
N LEU A 147 -20.36 13.18 -30.73
CA LEU A 147 -19.88 11.86 -30.24
C LEU A 147 -20.59 10.62 -30.84
N SER A 148 -21.69 10.81 -31.58
CA SER A 148 -22.42 9.81 -32.38
C SER A 148 -21.64 9.26 -33.60
N GLU A 149 -20.52 9.88 -33.99
CA GLU A 149 -19.80 9.50 -35.22
C GLU A 149 -18.69 8.44 -35.04
N ASP A 150 -18.10 8.29 -33.84
CA ASP A 150 -17.04 7.30 -33.51
C ASP A 150 -17.60 6.15 -32.65
N PRO A 151 -17.86 4.98 -33.23
CA PRO A 151 -18.47 3.86 -32.51
C PRO A 151 -17.57 3.24 -31.43
N VAL A 152 -16.24 3.31 -31.57
CA VAL A 152 -15.30 2.72 -30.60
C VAL A 152 -15.21 3.58 -29.35
N ALA A 153 -15.08 4.90 -29.51
CA ALA A 153 -15.12 5.81 -28.38
C ALA A 153 -16.45 5.71 -27.61
N GLN A 154 -17.55 5.54 -28.34
CA GLN A 154 -18.89 5.41 -27.78
C GLN A 154 -19.07 4.17 -26.90
N ILE A 155 -18.66 2.98 -27.36
CA ILE A 155 -18.78 1.75 -26.55
C ILE A 155 -17.88 1.77 -25.32
N ILE A 156 -16.65 2.30 -25.43
CA ILE A 156 -15.73 2.43 -24.29
C ILE A 156 -16.32 3.35 -23.23
N HIS A 157 -16.91 4.47 -23.65
CA HIS A 157 -17.60 5.39 -22.76
C HIS A 157 -18.78 4.70 -22.06
N TYR A 158 -19.59 3.92 -22.78
CA TYR A 158 -20.73 3.20 -22.19
C TYR A 158 -20.31 2.16 -21.15
N VAL A 159 -19.27 1.39 -21.42
CA VAL A 159 -18.68 0.44 -20.46
C VAL A 159 -18.25 1.18 -19.19
N ALA A 160 -17.56 2.31 -19.33
CA ALA A 160 -17.09 3.11 -18.19
C ALA A 160 -18.24 3.69 -17.34
N ILE A 161 -19.21 4.39 -17.96
CA ILE A 161 -20.29 5.05 -17.22
C ILE A 161 -21.27 4.05 -16.58
N THR A 162 -21.48 2.88 -17.20
CA THR A 162 -22.36 1.84 -16.66
C THR A 162 -21.65 0.94 -15.65
N ARG A 163 -20.33 1.11 -15.49
CA ARG A 163 -19.46 0.26 -14.66
C ARG A 163 -19.71 -1.22 -14.92
N ARG A 164 -19.94 -1.59 -16.19
CA ARG A 164 -20.07 -2.98 -16.63
C ARG A 164 -18.71 -3.45 -17.10
N ARG A 165 -18.36 -4.70 -16.83
CA ARG A 165 -17.04 -5.25 -17.21
C ARG A 165 -16.90 -5.45 -18.71
N TRP A 166 -18.01 -5.62 -19.45
CA TRP A 166 -18.02 -6.01 -20.85
C TRP A 166 -18.88 -5.10 -21.74
N GLY A 167 -18.38 -4.82 -22.95
CA GLY A 167 -19.09 -4.09 -23.99
C GLY A 167 -19.01 -4.80 -25.34
N ILE A 168 -20.11 -4.78 -26.10
CA ILE A 168 -20.18 -5.33 -27.47
C ILE A 168 -20.46 -4.20 -28.45
N LEU A 169 -19.66 -4.10 -29.51
CA LEU A 169 -19.91 -3.18 -30.62
C LEU A 169 -20.09 -3.96 -31.91
N THR A 170 -21.16 -3.68 -32.65
CA THR A 170 -21.43 -4.39 -33.91
C THR A 170 -22.03 -3.50 -34.99
N ASN A 171 -21.68 -3.78 -36.25
CA ASN A 171 -22.37 -3.25 -37.44
C ASN A 171 -23.15 -4.37 -38.17
N GLY A 172 -23.50 -5.45 -37.47
CA GLY A 172 -24.08 -6.67 -38.04
C GLY A 172 -23.03 -7.63 -38.61
N ARG A 173 -22.08 -7.14 -39.42
CA ARG A 173 -21.00 -7.95 -40.00
C ARG A 173 -19.90 -8.23 -38.98
N LEU A 174 -19.29 -7.18 -38.45
CA LEU A 174 -18.21 -7.23 -37.47
C LEU A 174 -18.81 -7.18 -36.07
N TRP A 175 -18.35 -8.08 -35.22
CA TRP A 175 -18.70 -8.14 -33.80
C TRP A 175 -17.43 -7.98 -32.98
N ARG A 176 -17.40 -6.97 -32.11
CA ARG A 176 -16.25 -6.65 -31.27
C ARG A 176 -16.62 -6.73 -29.80
N LEU A 177 -15.80 -7.46 -29.04
CA LEU A 177 -15.88 -7.53 -27.59
C LEU A 177 -14.83 -6.60 -26.97
N TYR A 178 -15.21 -5.87 -25.93
CA TYR A 178 -14.36 -4.96 -25.15
C TYR A 178 -14.51 -5.24 -23.64
N ALA A 179 -13.44 -4.97 -22.86
CA ALA A 179 -13.44 -5.08 -21.41
C ALA A 179 -13.20 -3.71 -20.72
N ALA A 180 -13.60 -3.59 -19.45
CA ALA A 180 -13.47 -2.38 -18.64
C ALA A 180 -12.10 -2.18 -17.97
N GLU A 181 -11.36 -3.26 -17.66
CA GLU A 181 -10.15 -3.23 -16.82
C GLU A 181 -8.83 -3.17 -17.61
N GLY A 182 -7.96 -2.21 -17.22
CA GLY A 182 -6.48 -2.29 -17.22
C GLY A 182 -5.75 -2.18 -18.55
N ASP A 183 -5.20 -1.00 -18.85
CA ASP A 183 -4.31 -0.72 -20.00
C ASP A 183 -4.87 -1.09 -21.38
N MET A 184 -6.05 -0.54 -21.70
CA MET A 184 -6.53 -0.41 -23.08
C MET A 184 -5.49 0.34 -23.92
N VAL A 185 -4.53 -0.40 -24.49
CA VAL A 185 -3.88 0.03 -25.72
C VAL A 185 -5.01 0.33 -26.70
N GLU A 186 -5.00 1.52 -27.30
CA GLU A 186 -6.07 1.98 -28.20
C GLU A 186 -6.66 0.82 -29.05
N GLY A 187 -7.94 0.53 -28.86
CA GLY A 187 -8.65 -0.48 -29.65
C GLY A 187 -8.50 -1.93 -29.20
N ALA A 188 -8.21 -2.18 -27.90
CA ALA A 188 -8.11 -3.53 -27.38
C ALA A 188 -9.47 -4.27 -27.46
N CYS A 189 -9.63 -5.17 -28.43
CA CYS A 189 -10.89 -5.88 -28.66
C CYS A 189 -10.66 -7.25 -29.31
N LEU A 190 -11.58 -8.18 -29.07
CA LEU A 190 -11.70 -9.38 -29.90
C LEU A 190 -12.70 -9.09 -31.02
N GLU A 191 -12.27 -9.14 -32.28
CA GLU A 191 -13.11 -8.90 -33.46
C GLU A 191 -13.41 -10.20 -34.20
N VAL A 192 -14.67 -10.38 -34.61
CA VAL A 192 -15.13 -11.48 -35.44
C VAL A 192 -15.92 -10.95 -36.63
N ASP A 193 -15.58 -11.41 -37.84
CA ASP A 193 -16.40 -11.21 -39.04
C ASP A 193 -17.44 -12.33 -39.13
N LEU A 194 -18.62 -12.10 -38.56
CA LEU A 194 -19.68 -13.07 -38.47
C LEU A 194 -20.15 -13.52 -39.87
N CYS A 195 -20.33 -12.58 -40.80
CA CYS A 195 -20.79 -12.91 -42.14
C CYS A 195 -19.79 -13.80 -42.90
N ALA A 196 -18.49 -13.53 -42.76
CA ALA A 196 -17.46 -14.37 -43.37
C ALA A 196 -17.47 -15.80 -42.78
N LEU A 197 -17.68 -15.94 -41.47
CA LEU A 197 -17.82 -17.27 -40.83
C LEU A 197 -19.07 -18.02 -41.33
N LEU A 198 -20.20 -17.31 -41.46
CA LEU A 198 -21.46 -17.89 -41.96
C LEU A 198 -21.35 -18.32 -43.43
N ASP A 199 -20.70 -17.53 -44.29
CA ASP A 199 -20.45 -17.87 -45.69
C ASP A 199 -19.45 -19.04 -45.83
N ALA A 200 -18.45 -19.12 -44.94
CA ALA A 200 -17.47 -20.21 -44.94
C ALA A 200 -18.03 -21.54 -44.39
N GLY A 201 -18.99 -21.49 -43.47
CA GLY A 201 -19.64 -22.67 -42.89
C GLY A 201 -18.72 -23.55 -42.03
N SER A 202 -17.56 -23.04 -41.59
CA SER A 202 -16.64 -23.77 -40.74
C SER A 202 -17.14 -23.82 -39.30
N VAL A 203 -17.57 -25.01 -38.87
CA VAL A 203 -18.05 -25.28 -37.50
C VAL A 203 -16.98 -24.95 -36.46
N GLU A 204 -15.72 -25.31 -36.73
CA GLU A 204 -14.59 -25.09 -35.84
C GLU A 204 -14.31 -23.59 -35.65
N ALA A 205 -14.32 -22.81 -36.73
CA ALA A 205 -14.09 -21.38 -36.63
C ALA A 205 -15.27 -20.65 -35.98
N PHE A 206 -16.51 -21.06 -36.28
CA PHE A 206 -17.73 -20.47 -35.71
C PHE A 206 -17.88 -20.77 -34.21
N ARG A 207 -17.31 -21.87 -33.70
CA ARG A 207 -17.30 -22.21 -32.27
C ARG A 207 -16.75 -21.09 -31.40
N TYR A 208 -15.72 -20.38 -31.85
CA TYR A 208 -15.16 -19.22 -31.12
C TYR A 208 -16.19 -18.09 -30.96
N PHE A 209 -16.95 -17.78 -32.02
CA PHE A 209 -18.02 -16.79 -31.95
C PHE A 209 -19.10 -17.23 -30.96
N THR A 210 -19.55 -18.48 -31.04
CA THR A 210 -20.56 -19.05 -30.13
C THR A 210 -20.10 -18.97 -28.68
N VAL A 211 -18.87 -19.38 -28.36
CA VAL A 211 -18.41 -19.45 -26.97
C VAL A 211 -18.11 -18.08 -26.38
N LEU A 212 -17.66 -17.10 -27.18
CA LEU A 212 -17.17 -15.81 -26.66
C LEU A 212 -18.22 -14.69 -26.72
N PHE A 213 -19.24 -14.78 -27.57
CA PHE A 213 -20.30 -13.76 -27.70
C PHE A 213 -21.67 -14.18 -27.14
N SER A 214 -21.84 -15.40 -26.63
CA SER A 214 -23.12 -15.86 -26.07
C SER A 214 -23.35 -15.40 -24.63
N ALA A 215 -24.61 -15.38 -24.19
CA ALA A 215 -24.99 -15.09 -22.80
C ALA A 215 -24.33 -16.04 -21.79
N SER A 216 -24.11 -17.30 -22.17
CA SER A 216 -23.38 -18.28 -21.35
C SER A 216 -21.94 -17.86 -21.05
N ALA A 217 -21.29 -17.11 -21.95
CA ALA A 217 -19.92 -16.61 -21.77
C ALA A 217 -19.83 -15.60 -20.60
N LEU A 218 -20.94 -14.91 -20.35
CA LEU A 218 -21.13 -13.87 -19.32
C LEU A 218 -21.90 -14.39 -18.10
N ALA A 219 -22.34 -15.66 -18.11
CA ALA A 219 -23.06 -16.28 -17.01
C ALA A 219 -22.09 -16.81 -15.95
N PRO A 220 -22.34 -16.60 -14.64
CA PRO A 220 -21.51 -17.17 -13.58
C PRO A 220 -21.49 -18.71 -13.65
N GLY A 221 -20.29 -19.29 -13.73
CA GLY A 221 -20.09 -20.74 -13.67
C GLY A 221 -20.16 -21.30 -12.24
N ALA A 222 -19.81 -22.58 -12.06
CA ALA A 222 -19.85 -23.26 -10.75
C ALA A 222 -18.97 -22.59 -9.67
N GLU A 223 -17.94 -21.85 -10.08
CA GLU A 223 -17.03 -21.09 -9.21
C GLU A 223 -17.48 -19.63 -9.00
N GLY A 224 -18.68 -19.25 -9.48
CA GLY A 224 -19.26 -17.92 -9.31
C GLY A 224 -18.71 -16.82 -10.23
N LYS A 225 -17.85 -17.16 -11.21
CA LYS A 225 -17.32 -16.22 -12.22
C LYS A 225 -17.72 -16.64 -13.64
N ALA A 226 -17.90 -15.66 -14.53
CA ALA A 226 -18.21 -15.94 -15.93
C ALA A 226 -16.98 -16.46 -16.70
N LEU A 227 -17.20 -17.08 -17.87
CA LEU A 227 -16.11 -17.57 -18.72
C LEU A 227 -15.19 -16.43 -19.15
N LEU A 228 -15.76 -15.33 -19.64
CA LEU A 228 -14.97 -14.17 -20.08
C LEU A 228 -14.19 -13.54 -18.93
N ASP A 229 -14.76 -13.50 -17.73
CA ASP A 229 -14.07 -13.02 -16.53
C ASP A 229 -12.86 -13.91 -16.20
N ARG A 230 -13.04 -15.24 -16.19
CA ARG A 230 -11.93 -16.18 -15.95
C ARG A 230 -10.88 -16.13 -17.06
N ALA A 231 -11.28 -15.91 -18.31
CA ALA A 231 -10.39 -15.78 -19.46
C ALA A 231 -9.50 -14.52 -19.35
N LEU A 232 -10.12 -13.40 -18.98
CA LEU A 232 -9.42 -12.13 -18.78
C LEU A 232 -8.52 -12.20 -17.53
N ASP A 233 -9.05 -12.66 -16.41
CA ASP A 233 -8.31 -12.85 -15.15
C ASP A 233 -7.13 -13.82 -15.35
N GLY A 234 -7.33 -14.90 -16.12
CA GLY A 234 -6.30 -15.89 -16.43
C GLY A 234 -5.20 -15.33 -17.34
N SER A 235 -5.56 -14.50 -18.32
CA SER A 235 -4.60 -13.78 -19.17
C SER A 235 -3.79 -12.77 -18.34
N GLN A 236 -4.44 -12.02 -17.46
CA GLN A 236 -3.77 -11.10 -16.53
C GLN A 236 -2.86 -11.85 -15.52
N ALA A 237 -3.33 -12.95 -14.93
CA ALA A 237 -2.55 -13.74 -13.99
C ALA A 237 -1.29 -14.34 -14.62
N GLN A 238 -1.35 -14.73 -15.89
CA GLN A 238 -0.18 -15.16 -16.65
C GLN A 238 0.79 -13.99 -16.88
N ALA A 239 0.30 -12.81 -17.26
CA ALA A 239 1.14 -11.61 -17.38
C ALA A 239 1.80 -11.23 -16.05
N VAL A 240 1.10 -11.36 -14.91
CA VAL A 240 1.67 -11.17 -13.58
C VAL A 240 2.74 -12.21 -13.26
N ALA A 241 2.49 -13.50 -13.56
CA ALA A 241 3.46 -14.57 -13.32
C ALA A 241 4.73 -14.42 -14.17
N VAL A 242 4.58 -13.98 -15.43
CA VAL A 242 5.70 -13.62 -16.31
C VAL A 242 6.45 -12.41 -15.76
N GLY A 243 5.75 -11.37 -15.30
CA GLY A 243 6.35 -10.20 -14.64
C GLY A 243 7.15 -10.56 -13.38
N GLU A 244 6.64 -11.46 -12.54
CA GLU A 244 7.35 -11.96 -11.35
C GLU A 244 8.59 -12.81 -11.69
N ALA A 245 8.51 -13.60 -12.76
CA ALA A 245 9.66 -14.34 -13.26
C ALA A 245 10.73 -13.39 -13.83
N LEU A 246 10.30 -12.42 -14.66
CA LEU A 246 11.14 -11.39 -15.23
C LEU A 246 11.81 -10.55 -14.14
N ARG A 247 11.08 -10.20 -13.08
CA ARG A 247 11.63 -9.50 -11.91
C ARG A 247 12.87 -10.20 -11.37
N LYS A 248 12.78 -11.52 -11.11
CA LYS A 248 13.93 -12.30 -10.60
C LYS A 248 15.10 -12.31 -11.59
N GLN A 249 14.81 -12.31 -12.89
CA GLN A 249 15.83 -12.31 -13.94
C GLN A 249 16.52 -10.95 -14.08
N VAL A 250 15.78 -9.84 -14.01
CA VAL A 250 16.38 -8.50 -14.00
C VAL A 250 17.32 -8.35 -12.80
N PHE A 251 16.91 -8.83 -11.62
CA PHE A 251 17.74 -8.85 -10.42
C PHE A 251 19.04 -9.66 -10.61
N ALA A 252 19.00 -10.76 -11.36
CA ALA A 252 20.17 -11.55 -11.68
C ALA A 252 21.03 -10.96 -12.81
N ALA A 253 20.44 -10.15 -13.70
CA ALA A 253 21.15 -9.51 -14.81
C ALA A 253 21.97 -8.29 -14.37
N VAL A 254 21.50 -7.51 -13.38
CA VAL A 254 22.19 -6.30 -12.91
C VAL A 254 23.64 -6.57 -12.48
N PRO A 255 23.95 -7.55 -11.61
CA PRO A 255 25.32 -7.81 -11.20
C PRO A 255 26.24 -8.18 -12.37
N LEU A 256 25.74 -8.91 -13.36
CA LEU A 256 26.52 -9.33 -14.53
C LEU A 256 26.93 -8.12 -15.39
N VAL A 257 26.00 -7.20 -15.64
CA VAL A 257 26.27 -5.97 -16.39
C VAL A 257 27.20 -5.06 -15.60
N ALA A 258 26.94 -4.87 -14.30
CA ALA A 258 27.79 -4.05 -13.43
C ALA A 258 29.22 -4.59 -13.32
N GLU A 259 29.39 -5.92 -13.25
CA GLU A 259 30.70 -6.58 -13.23
C GLU A 259 31.50 -6.31 -14.51
N GLY A 260 30.87 -6.43 -15.67
CA GLY A 260 31.52 -6.10 -16.95
C GLY A 260 31.91 -4.63 -17.03
N LEU A 261 31.01 -3.71 -16.65
CA LEU A 261 31.26 -2.26 -16.70
C LEU A 261 32.37 -1.80 -15.74
N LEU A 262 32.56 -2.48 -14.61
CA LEU A 262 33.69 -2.24 -13.70
C LEU A 262 35.02 -2.71 -14.30
N GLY A 263 35.01 -3.83 -15.02
CA GLY A 263 36.23 -4.43 -15.57
C GLY A 263 37.26 -4.72 -14.47
N GLU A 264 38.48 -4.21 -14.65
CA GLU A 264 39.58 -4.38 -13.68
C GLU A 264 39.67 -3.25 -12.63
N GLU A 265 38.69 -2.33 -12.56
CA GLU A 265 38.71 -1.27 -11.55
C GLU A 265 38.64 -1.81 -10.12
N THR A 266 39.28 -1.08 -9.21
CA THR A 266 39.24 -1.40 -7.78
C THR A 266 37.83 -1.21 -7.24
N ARG A 267 37.30 -2.24 -6.57
CA ARG A 267 35.93 -2.27 -6.04
C ARG A 267 35.78 -1.46 -4.76
N THR A 268 35.84 -0.13 -4.87
CA THR A 268 35.47 0.78 -3.79
C THR A 268 33.95 0.87 -3.66
N ALA A 269 33.44 1.38 -2.53
CA ALA A 269 32.01 1.58 -2.34
C ALA A 269 31.41 2.53 -3.39
N GLU A 270 32.17 3.57 -3.76
CA GLU A 270 31.80 4.53 -4.79
C GLU A 270 31.76 3.89 -6.18
N ALA A 271 32.74 3.05 -6.52
CA ALA A 271 32.78 2.36 -7.80
C ALA A 271 31.63 1.35 -7.94
N LEU A 272 31.35 0.58 -6.88
CA LEU A 272 30.22 -0.36 -6.85
C LEU A 272 28.88 0.35 -6.99
N SER A 273 28.71 1.50 -6.33
CA SER A 273 27.50 2.32 -6.48
C SER A 273 27.35 2.84 -7.91
N ALA A 274 28.42 3.44 -8.47
CA ALA A 274 28.38 3.96 -9.84
C ALA A 274 28.11 2.85 -10.87
N ALA A 275 28.69 1.66 -10.70
CA ALA A 275 28.47 0.52 -11.56
C ALA A 275 27.05 -0.03 -11.45
N PHE A 276 26.46 -0.03 -10.26
CA PHE A 276 25.06 -0.40 -10.06
C PHE A 276 24.12 0.55 -10.80
N ASP A 277 24.25 1.86 -10.55
CA ASP A 277 23.39 2.88 -11.15
C ASP A 277 23.48 2.86 -12.68
N ASN A 278 24.69 2.75 -13.23
CA ASN A 278 24.88 2.70 -14.68
C ASN A 278 24.54 1.33 -15.30
N GLY A 279 24.65 0.24 -14.53
CA GLY A 279 24.14 -1.07 -14.93
C GLY A 279 22.61 -1.05 -15.08
N LEU A 280 21.90 -0.36 -14.17
CA LEU A 280 20.46 -0.13 -14.29
C LEU A 280 20.14 0.70 -15.54
N VAL A 281 20.89 1.76 -15.83
CA VAL A 281 20.74 2.55 -17.08
C VAL A 281 20.82 1.67 -18.33
N VAL A 282 21.79 0.75 -18.42
CA VAL A 282 21.88 -0.19 -19.55
C VAL A 282 20.64 -1.08 -19.63
N LEU A 283 20.16 -1.61 -18.51
CA LEU A 283 18.96 -2.44 -18.47
C LEU A 283 17.68 -1.66 -18.82
N TYR A 284 17.56 -0.40 -18.40
CA TYR A 284 16.46 0.48 -18.79
C TYR A 284 16.41 0.68 -20.30
N ARG A 285 17.56 0.92 -20.94
CA ARG A 285 17.68 1.06 -22.39
C ARG A 285 17.27 -0.22 -23.12
N LEU A 286 17.73 -1.37 -22.63
CA LEU A 286 17.35 -2.69 -23.17
C LEU A 286 15.85 -2.93 -23.08
N LEU A 287 15.27 -2.72 -21.91
CA LEU A 287 13.85 -2.95 -21.67
C LEU A 287 12.97 -1.97 -22.45
N PHE A 288 13.40 -0.71 -22.60
CA PHE A 288 12.74 0.24 -23.50
C PHE A 288 12.74 -0.28 -24.94
N CYS A 289 13.89 -0.69 -25.47
CA CYS A 289 13.99 -1.20 -26.83
C CYS A 289 13.18 -2.49 -27.03
N LEU A 290 13.22 -3.44 -26.08
CA LEU A 290 12.42 -4.66 -26.12
C LEU A 290 10.94 -4.33 -26.19
N HIS A 291 10.47 -3.49 -25.27
CA HIS A 291 9.08 -3.04 -25.22
C HIS A 291 8.66 -2.26 -26.48
N ALA A 292 9.54 -1.39 -26.99
CA ALA A 292 9.28 -0.58 -28.17
C ALA A 292 9.22 -1.42 -29.45
N GLU A 293 10.11 -2.39 -29.62
CA GLU A 293 10.09 -3.33 -30.75
C GLU A 293 8.85 -4.23 -30.73
N ASP A 294 8.58 -4.84 -29.58
CA ASP A 294 7.45 -5.75 -29.40
C ASP A 294 6.11 -5.00 -29.61
N ARG A 295 6.00 -3.72 -29.23
CA ARG A 295 4.82 -2.87 -29.51
C ARG A 295 4.78 -2.26 -30.91
N GLY A 296 5.77 -2.53 -31.76
CA GLY A 296 5.85 -2.01 -33.14
C GLY A 296 6.17 -0.51 -33.23
N LEU A 297 6.70 0.08 -32.15
CA LEU A 297 7.11 1.48 -32.09
C LEU A 297 8.46 1.69 -32.79
N LEU A 298 9.31 0.66 -32.78
CA LEU A 298 10.51 0.58 -33.61
C LEU A 298 10.22 -0.27 -34.85
N PRO A 299 10.79 0.06 -36.03
CA PRO A 299 10.39 -0.50 -37.31
C PRO A 299 11.02 -1.89 -37.56
N VAL A 300 10.71 -2.88 -36.73
CA VAL A 300 11.27 -4.25 -36.80
C VAL A 300 11.01 -4.93 -38.14
N GLU A 301 9.92 -4.57 -38.83
CA GLU A 301 9.57 -5.06 -40.16
C GLU A 301 10.40 -4.41 -41.28
N ASN A 302 11.09 -3.29 -41.00
CA ASN A 302 12.08 -2.73 -41.91
C ASN A 302 13.34 -3.60 -41.88
N VAL A 303 13.63 -4.26 -42.99
CA VAL A 303 14.79 -5.16 -43.16
C VAL A 303 16.12 -4.49 -42.80
N HIS A 304 16.25 -3.18 -43.01
CA HIS A 304 17.46 -2.44 -42.66
C HIS A 304 17.61 -2.22 -41.15
N TYR A 305 16.51 -1.95 -40.44
CA TYR A 305 16.50 -1.83 -38.99
C TYR A 305 16.61 -3.20 -38.30
N ARG A 306 15.99 -4.24 -38.88
CA ARG A 306 16.00 -5.62 -38.37
C ARG A 306 17.42 -6.08 -38.00
N ALA A 307 18.43 -5.73 -38.79
CA ALA A 307 19.83 -6.08 -38.52
C ALA A 307 20.40 -5.51 -37.21
N TYR A 308 19.87 -4.39 -36.72
CA TYR A 308 20.25 -3.77 -35.44
C TYR A 308 19.29 -4.13 -34.30
N SER A 309 18.12 -4.68 -34.62
CA SER A 309 17.03 -4.90 -33.68
C SER A 309 17.36 -5.93 -32.60
N LEU A 310 16.80 -5.74 -31.41
CA LEU A 310 16.88 -6.73 -30.34
C LEU A 310 16.17 -8.03 -30.71
N ARG A 311 15.13 -7.98 -31.55
CA ARG A 311 14.48 -9.19 -32.09
C ARG A 311 15.44 -10.10 -32.84
N GLU A 312 16.27 -9.56 -33.73
CA GLU A 312 17.28 -10.34 -34.46
C GLU A 312 18.38 -10.86 -33.52
N GLN A 313 18.82 -10.02 -32.58
CA GLN A 313 19.79 -10.42 -31.56
C GLN A 313 19.24 -11.55 -30.68
N ARG A 314 17.98 -11.49 -30.27
CA ARG A 314 17.28 -12.51 -29.46
C ARG A 314 17.16 -13.83 -30.20
N GLU A 315 16.74 -13.80 -31.46
CA GLU A 315 16.62 -15.00 -32.31
C GLU A 315 17.97 -15.65 -32.58
N THR A 316 19.02 -14.85 -32.82
CA THR A 316 20.37 -15.35 -33.04
C THR A 316 20.98 -15.93 -31.76
N LEU A 317 20.83 -15.22 -30.64
CA LEU A 317 21.38 -15.64 -29.35
C LEU A 317 20.74 -16.94 -28.86
N ALA A 318 19.43 -17.10 -29.03
CA ALA A 318 18.74 -18.35 -28.68
C ALA A 318 19.33 -19.55 -29.44
N LYS A 319 19.56 -19.42 -30.75
CA LYS A 319 20.19 -20.47 -31.57
C LYS A 319 21.61 -20.81 -31.11
N ASP A 320 22.41 -19.78 -30.81
CA ASP A 320 23.78 -19.96 -30.31
C ASP A 320 23.80 -20.69 -28.96
N LEU A 321 22.91 -20.32 -28.03
CA LEU A 321 22.82 -20.92 -26.71
C LEU A 321 22.28 -22.36 -26.76
N ASP A 322 21.26 -22.61 -27.59
CA ASP A 322 20.71 -23.95 -27.78
C ASP A 322 21.69 -24.91 -28.48
N ALA A 323 22.72 -24.35 -29.12
CA ALA A 323 23.84 -25.08 -29.72
C ALA A 323 25.08 -25.16 -28.80
N ASP A 324 24.97 -24.78 -27.52
CA ASP A 324 26.06 -24.76 -26.53
C ASP A 324 27.30 -23.95 -26.98
N ARG A 325 27.10 -22.86 -27.74
CA ARG A 325 28.19 -22.00 -28.19
C ARG A 325 28.91 -21.35 -27.00
N VAL A 326 30.24 -21.36 -27.03
CA VAL A 326 31.09 -20.68 -26.04
C VAL A 326 31.35 -19.23 -26.48
N PHE A 327 31.16 -18.28 -25.56
CA PHE A 327 31.41 -16.86 -25.76
C PHE A 327 32.72 -16.42 -25.08
N SER A 328 33.39 -15.41 -25.64
CA SER A 328 34.71 -14.96 -25.21
C SER A 328 34.62 -13.93 -24.09
N SER A 329 35.50 -14.02 -23.09
CA SER A 329 35.66 -12.97 -22.06
C SER A 329 36.55 -11.80 -22.49
N GLN A 330 37.05 -11.82 -23.72
CA GLN A 330 37.93 -10.78 -24.30
C GLN A 330 37.25 -10.01 -25.43
N SER A 331 36.08 -10.44 -25.87
CA SER A 331 35.27 -9.80 -26.91
C SER A 331 34.12 -9.05 -26.27
N ASP A 332 33.68 -7.97 -26.90
CA ASP A 332 32.56 -7.13 -26.47
C ASP A 332 31.58 -6.82 -27.61
N ASP A 333 31.58 -7.65 -28.65
CA ASP A 333 30.73 -7.51 -29.84
C ASP A 333 29.26 -7.35 -29.46
N LYS A 334 28.75 -8.12 -28.48
CA LYS A 334 27.35 -8.03 -28.05
C LYS A 334 27.01 -6.69 -27.42
N PHE A 335 27.91 -6.13 -26.62
CA PHE A 335 27.69 -4.81 -26.04
C PHE A 335 27.85 -3.70 -27.09
N ASN A 336 28.74 -3.88 -28.07
CA ASN A 336 28.91 -2.94 -29.19
C ASN A 336 27.69 -2.89 -30.11
N ASP A 337 27.04 -4.03 -30.38
CA ASP A 337 25.77 -4.09 -31.11
C ASP A 337 24.67 -3.28 -30.39
N LEU A 338 24.57 -3.43 -29.07
CA LEU A 338 23.64 -2.64 -28.24
C LEU A 338 23.98 -1.15 -28.26
N ARG A 339 25.26 -0.77 -28.18
CA ARG A 339 25.68 0.64 -28.29
C ARG A 339 25.34 1.23 -29.65
N ALA A 340 25.39 0.45 -30.72
CA ALA A 340 24.95 0.90 -32.04
C ALA A 340 23.44 1.15 -32.06
N LEU A 341 22.64 0.19 -31.56
CA LEU A 341 21.20 0.35 -31.43
C LEU A 341 20.83 1.57 -30.57
N PHE A 342 21.43 1.72 -29.39
CA PHE A 342 21.16 2.85 -28.49
C PHE A 342 21.45 4.19 -29.15
N ARG A 343 22.48 4.29 -29.99
CA ARG A 343 22.79 5.51 -30.73
C ARG A 343 21.79 5.80 -31.85
N ILE A 344 21.31 4.75 -32.53
CA ILE A 344 20.26 4.86 -33.55
C ILE A 344 18.96 5.34 -32.90
N VAL A 345 18.61 4.81 -31.73
CA VAL A 345 17.43 5.22 -30.96
C VAL A 345 17.59 6.65 -30.42
N ASP A 346 18.76 6.99 -29.86
CA ASP A 346 19.08 8.31 -29.31
C ASP A 346 18.94 9.43 -30.36
N LYS A 347 19.59 9.27 -31.52
CA LYS A 347 19.67 10.32 -32.56
C LYS A 347 18.58 10.23 -33.62
N GLY A 348 17.86 9.11 -33.65
CA GLY A 348 17.05 8.73 -34.80
C GLY A 348 17.90 8.35 -36.02
N ASP A 349 17.29 7.64 -36.94
CA ASP A 349 17.85 7.37 -38.26
C ASP A 349 16.70 7.25 -39.29
N PRO A 350 16.42 8.31 -40.06
CA PRO A 350 15.38 8.30 -41.09
C PRO A 350 15.57 7.21 -42.16
N ALA A 351 16.81 6.79 -42.44
CA ALA A 351 17.08 5.72 -43.42
C ALA A 351 16.64 4.34 -42.90
N LEU A 352 16.65 4.16 -41.58
CA LEU A 352 16.14 2.96 -40.91
C LEU A 352 14.66 3.09 -40.51
N GLY A 353 14.05 4.25 -40.71
CA GLY A 353 12.68 4.56 -40.27
C GLY A 353 12.57 4.70 -38.75
N VAL A 354 13.69 4.97 -38.06
CA VAL A 354 13.73 5.16 -36.61
C VAL A 354 13.63 6.65 -36.32
N ASN A 355 12.64 7.07 -35.55
CA ASN A 355 12.56 8.45 -35.08
C ASN A 355 13.61 8.71 -34.00
N GLU A 356 13.85 9.99 -33.73
CA GLU A 356 14.64 10.39 -32.58
C GLU A 356 13.87 10.12 -31.28
N TYR A 357 14.38 9.21 -30.46
CA TYR A 357 13.87 8.92 -29.11
C TYR A 357 14.84 9.51 -28.08
N ASN A 358 15.07 10.83 -28.15
CA ASN A 358 15.87 11.57 -27.17
C ASN A 358 15.03 11.95 -25.94
N GLY A 359 15.65 11.95 -24.77
CA GLY A 359 14.96 12.23 -23.49
C GLY A 359 15.86 12.17 -22.26
N GLY A 360 17.18 12.06 -22.44
CA GLY A 360 18.15 11.88 -21.36
C GLY A 360 18.57 10.42 -21.16
N LEU A 361 17.65 9.45 -21.21
CA LEU A 361 17.97 8.03 -20.96
C LEU A 361 19.05 7.47 -21.91
N PHE A 362 18.98 7.79 -23.20
CA PHE A 362 19.98 7.37 -24.19
C PHE A 362 21.14 8.38 -24.37
N SER A 363 21.04 9.55 -23.73
CA SER A 363 22.00 10.63 -23.88
C SER A 363 23.36 10.27 -23.27
N PRO A 364 24.46 10.40 -24.04
CA PRO A 364 25.82 10.26 -23.52
C PRO A 364 26.20 11.37 -22.53
N GLU A 365 25.60 12.55 -22.65
CA GLU A 365 25.91 13.72 -21.81
C GLU A 365 25.34 13.57 -20.41
N VAL A 366 24.16 12.94 -20.29
CA VAL A 366 23.51 12.62 -19.01
C VAL A 366 24.18 11.44 -18.31
N HIS A 367 24.75 10.50 -19.07
CA HIS A 367 25.39 9.28 -18.55
C HIS A 367 26.88 9.17 -18.94
N PRO A 368 27.73 10.14 -18.55
CA PRO A 368 29.12 10.20 -18.99
C PRO A 368 29.97 9.04 -18.45
N TRP A 369 29.57 8.44 -17.33
CA TRP A 369 30.29 7.31 -16.72
C TRP A 369 30.35 6.07 -17.63
N LEU A 370 29.35 5.87 -18.49
CA LEU A 370 29.33 4.77 -19.47
C LEU A 370 30.30 4.98 -20.63
N HIS A 371 30.86 6.18 -20.82
CA HIS A 371 31.71 6.48 -21.96
C HIS A 371 33.02 5.67 -21.92
N GLY A 372 33.30 4.92 -23.00
CA GLY A 372 34.51 4.11 -23.13
C GLY A 372 34.52 2.81 -22.31
N ARG A 373 33.46 2.52 -21.55
CA ARG A 373 33.29 1.24 -20.83
C ARG A 373 32.58 0.21 -21.71
N THR A 374 32.83 -1.06 -21.42
CA THR A 374 32.26 -2.19 -22.17
C THR A 374 31.88 -3.34 -21.26
N VAL A 375 31.15 -4.32 -21.78
CA VAL A 375 30.77 -5.55 -21.06
C VAL A 375 31.24 -6.76 -21.90
N PRO A 376 32.09 -7.65 -21.36
CA PRO A 376 32.53 -8.86 -22.06
C PRO A 376 31.36 -9.76 -22.49
N ASP A 377 31.48 -10.42 -23.64
CA ASP A 377 30.42 -11.23 -24.25
C ASP A 377 29.94 -12.37 -23.34
N ASP A 378 30.84 -13.01 -22.58
CA ASP A 378 30.50 -14.11 -21.66
C ASP A 378 29.64 -13.67 -20.46
N LEU A 379 29.65 -12.39 -20.10
CA LEU A 379 28.76 -11.77 -19.12
C LEU A 379 27.51 -11.20 -19.80
N MET A 380 27.68 -10.47 -20.90
CA MET A 380 26.58 -9.82 -21.61
C MET A 380 25.56 -10.83 -22.12
N VAL A 381 26.00 -11.97 -22.67
CA VAL A 381 25.11 -13.04 -23.13
C VAL A 381 24.26 -13.62 -22.00
N LYS A 382 24.82 -13.82 -20.80
CA LYS A 382 24.08 -14.31 -19.65
C LYS A 382 23.01 -13.30 -19.21
N ALA A 383 23.37 -12.00 -19.19
CA ALA A 383 22.42 -10.94 -18.87
C ALA A 383 21.30 -10.85 -19.93
N LEU A 384 21.63 -10.94 -21.22
CA LEU A 384 20.64 -10.93 -22.30
C LEU A 384 19.73 -12.15 -22.26
N ASP A 385 20.26 -13.35 -22.01
CA ASP A 385 19.47 -14.57 -21.91
C ASP A 385 18.41 -14.49 -20.81
N LEU A 386 18.80 -13.96 -19.64
CA LEU A 386 17.90 -13.71 -18.51
C LEU A 386 16.75 -12.77 -18.91
N LEU A 387 17.00 -11.76 -19.74
CA LEU A 387 15.95 -10.84 -20.21
C LEU A 387 15.13 -11.41 -21.38
N TYR A 388 15.76 -12.19 -22.25
CA TYR A 388 15.14 -12.65 -23.49
C TYR A 388 14.29 -13.90 -23.29
N ARG A 389 14.61 -14.76 -22.32
CA ARG A 389 13.94 -16.04 -22.11
C ARG A 389 13.57 -16.30 -20.66
N VAL A 390 12.34 -16.79 -20.42
CA VAL A 390 11.89 -17.34 -19.13
C VAL A 390 11.67 -18.83 -19.32
N ARG A 391 12.35 -19.67 -18.54
CA ARG A 391 12.26 -21.15 -18.64
C ARG A 391 12.52 -21.70 -20.05
N GLY A 392 13.36 -21.02 -20.83
CA GLY A 392 13.70 -21.40 -22.21
C GLY A 392 12.76 -20.85 -23.28
N GLU A 393 11.64 -20.24 -22.91
CA GLU A 393 10.69 -19.61 -23.84
C GLU A 393 10.95 -18.10 -23.95
N GLN A 394 10.73 -17.52 -25.14
CA GLN A 394 10.91 -16.09 -25.34
C GLN A 394 9.90 -15.27 -24.53
N VAL A 395 10.37 -14.20 -23.91
CA VAL A 395 9.51 -13.25 -23.19
C VAL A 395 8.84 -12.32 -24.20
N ASP A 396 7.52 -12.21 -24.12
CA ASP A 396 6.73 -11.22 -24.85
C ASP A 396 6.57 -9.97 -23.99
N TYR A 397 7.20 -8.87 -24.40
CA TYR A 397 7.15 -7.62 -23.65
C TYR A 397 5.89 -6.78 -23.96
N ARG A 398 5.04 -7.20 -24.92
CA ARG A 398 3.81 -6.46 -25.26
C ARG A 398 2.81 -6.42 -24.12
N ASP A 399 2.69 -7.55 -23.40
CA ASP A 399 1.67 -7.83 -22.40
C ASP A 399 2.09 -7.39 -20.98
N LEU A 400 3.32 -6.90 -20.80
CA LEU A 400 3.77 -6.32 -19.54
C LEU A 400 3.22 -4.90 -19.40
N SER A 401 2.47 -4.64 -18.32
CA SER A 401 2.01 -3.28 -18.02
C SER A 401 3.23 -2.39 -17.75
N VAL A 402 3.16 -1.16 -18.25
CA VAL A 402 4.25 -0.17 -18.09
C VAL A 402 4.44 0.17 -16.61
N ARG A 403 3.34 0.12 -15.86
CA ARG A 403 3.30 0.27 -14.41
C ARG A 403 4.04 -0.87 -13.70
N HIS A 404 3.88 -2.12 -14.13
CA HIS A 404 4.59 -3.29 -13.56
C HIS A 404 6.11 -3.18 -13.78
N LEU A 405 6.56 -2.73 -14.96
CA LEU A 405 7.99 -2.47 -15.19
C LEU A 405 8.55 -1.43 -14.21
N GLY A 406 7.82 -0.32 -14.00
CA GLY A 406 8.18 0.69 -13.00
C GLY A 406 8.38 0.09 -11.61
N THR A 407 7.47 -0.80 -11.20
CA THR A 407 7.54 -1.51 -9.91
C THR A 407 8.79 -2.38 -9.77
N ILE A 408 9.18 -3.12 -10.82
CA ILE A 408 10.39 -3.99 -10.79
C ILE A 408 11.64 -3.15 -10.50
N PHE A 409 11.73 -2.00 -11.15
CA PHE A 409 12.88 -1.12 -11.03
C PHE A 409 12.94 -0.38 -9.71
N GLU A 410 11.80 0.10 -9.21
CA GLU A 410 11.74 0.71 -7.90
C GLU A 410 12.20 -0.26 -6.80
N GLN A 411 11.85 -1.54 -6.92
CA GLN A 411 12.34 -2.57 -6.00
C GLN A 411 13.86 -2.76 -6.07
N LEU A 412 14.48 -2.63 -7.25
CA LEU A 412 15.94 -2.72 -7.40
C LEU A 412 16.66 -1.60 -6.66
N LEU A 413 16.09 -0.39 -6.59
CA LEU A 413 16.68 0.75 -5.88
C LEU A 413 16.86 0.49 -4.37
N ALA A 414 16.22 -0.55 -3.82
CA ALA A 414 16.42 -1.00 -2.43
C ALA A 414 17.66 -1.89 -2.22
N PHE A 415 18.42 -2.19 -3.27
CA PHE A 415 19.59 -3.08 -3.23
C PHE A 415 20.88 -2.30 -3.46
N LYS A 416 22.00 -2.90 -3.06
CA LYS A 416 23.35 -2.40 -3.35
C LYS A 416 24.21 -3.53 -3.86
N LEU A 417 25.17 -3.20 -4.72
CA LEU A 417 26.18 -4.16 -5.16
C LEU A 417 27.16 -4.46 -4.03
N THR A 418 27.42 -5.73 -3.79
CA THR A 418 28.45 -6.22 -2.88
C THR A 418 29.33 -7.28 -3.55
N GLY A 419 30.58 -7.39 -3.07
CA GLY A 419 31.51 -8.40 -3.55
C GLY A 419 31.40 -9.69 -2.73
N GLN A 420 31.28 -10.83 -3.40
CA GLN A 420 31.31 -12.16 -2.81
C GLN A 420 32.74 -12.65 -2.57
N ALA A 421 32.91 -13.64 -1.70
CA ALA A 421 34.21 -14.24 -1.36
C ALA A 421 34.89 -14.93 -2.56
N ASP A 422 34.13 -15.31 -3.58
CA ASP A 422 34.61 -15.90 -4.84
C ASP A 422 34.99 -14.86 -5.90
N GLY A 423 34.86 -13.56 -5.59
CA GLY A 423 35.17 -12.47 -6.50
C GLY A 423 34.02 -12.06 -7.43
N LYS A 424 32.81 -12.63 -7.32
CA LYS A 424 31.65 -12.16 -8.09
C LYS A 424 30.91 -11.02 -7.39
N LEU A 425 30.04 -10.34 -8.13
CA LEU A 425 29.15 -9.32 -7.59
C LEU A 425 27.76 -9.91 -7.34
N ASP A 426 27.11 -9.44 -6.27
CA ASP A 426 25.74 -9.81 -5.94
C ASP A 426 24.96 -8.58 -5.42
N LEU A 427 23.64 -8.71 -5.32
CA LEU A 427 22.77 -7.71 -4.74
C LEU A 427 22.47 -8.07 -3.28
N ASP A 428 23.04 -7.31 -2.36
CA ASP A 428 22.58 -7.34 -0.98
C ASP A 428 21.44 -6.35 -0.82
N ALA A 429 20.41 -6.78 -0.07
CA ALA A 429 19.41 -5.85 0.41
C ALA A 429 20.14 -4.75 1.18
N ALA A 430 20.00 -3.50 0.74
CA ALA A 430 20.42 -2.39 1.60
C ALA A 430 19.68 -2.60 2.93
N SER A 431 20.35 -2.34 4.06
CA SER A 431 19.85 -2.58 5.43
C SER A 431 18.66 -1.67 5.81
N GLY A 432 17.67 -1.60 4.93
CA GLY A 432 16.84 -0.45 4.66
C GLY A 432 15.59 -0.72 3.83
N ARG A 433 15.20 -1.97 3.55
CA ARG A 433 13.82 -2.24 3.07
C ARG A 433 12.74 -1.76 4.06
N LYS A 434 13.10 -1.67 5.36
CA LYS A 434 12.33 -0.96 6.40
C LYS A 434 12.61 0.55 6.47
N LYS A 435 13.72 1.04 5.92
CA LYS A 435 14.20 2.44 6.03
C LYS A 435 13.87 3.34 4.85
N THR A 436 13.57 2.81 3.66
CA THR A 436 13.19 3.64 2.50
C THR A 436 11.70 3.94 2.46
N GLY A 437 10.86 3.13 3.12
CA GLY A 437 9.41 3.35 3.22
C GLY A 437 8.64 3.28 1.89
N ALA A 438 9.30 2.89 0.79
CA ALA A 438 8.69 2.78 -0.53
C ALA A 438 7.89 1.47 -0.65
N PHE A 439 6.56 1.58 -0.61
CA PHE A 439 5.63 0.46 -0.83
C PHE A 439 4.85 0.70 -2.11
N PHE A 440 4.77 -0.33 -2.95
CA PHE A 440 4.04 -0.25 -4.22
C PHE A 440 2.54 -0.17 -3.98
N THR A 441 1.91 0.94 -4.39
CA THR A 441 0.46 1.10 -4.32
C THR A 441 -0.22 0.33 -5.45
N PRO A 442 -1.14 -0.61 -5.16
CA PRO A 442 -1.89 -1.33 -6.18
C PRO A 442 -2.61 -0.40 -7.17
N GLU A 443 -2.68 -0.79 -8.45
CA GLU A 443 -3.21 0.06 -9.53
C GLU A 443 -4.63 0.58 -9.26
N HIS A 444 -5.54 -0.28 -8.78
CA HIS A 444 -6.91 0.10 -8.46
C HIS A 444 -7.00 1.15 -7.34
N ILE A 445 -6.03 1.20 -6.43
CA ILE A 445 -5.97 2.21 -5.37
C ILE A 445 -5.44 3.53 -5.93
N VAL A 446 -4.43 3.47 -6.80
CA VAL A 446 -3.95 4.67 -7.50
C VAL A 446 -5.05 5.28 -8.35
N ASP A 447 -5.76 4.46 -9.13
CA ASP A 447 -6.84 4.94 -9.99
C ASP A 447 -7.98 5.57 -9.15
N ASP A 448 -8.36 4.99 -8.00
CA ASP A 448 -9.37 5.55 -7.09
C ASP A 448 -8.90 6.87 -6.45
N ILE A 449 -7.64 6.98 -5.99
CA ILE A 449 -7.09 8.24 -5.46
C ILE A 449 -7.05 9.32 -6.53
N VAL A 450 -6.56 8.98 -7.73
CA VAL A 450 -6.47 9.90 -8.88
C VAL A 450 -7.88 10.39 -9.26
N GLU A 451 -8.85 9.50 -9.39
CA GLU A 451 -10.23 9.88 -9.74
C GLU A 451 -10.85 10.78 -8.68
N ARG A 452 -10.76 10.41 -7.39
CA ARG A 452 -11.33 11.19 -6.28
C ARG A 452 -10.72 12.58 -6.19
N THR A 453 -9.41 12.70 -6.42
CA THR A 453 -8.67 13.97 -6.30
C THR A 453 -8.89 14.85 -7.52
N LEU A 454 -8.80 14.29 -8.74
CA LEU A 454 -8.78 15.06 -9.98
C LEU A 454 -10.17 15.29 -10.59
N SER A 455 -11.17 14.44 -10.32
CA SER A 455 -12.48 14.59 -11.00
C SER A 455 -13.12 15.96 -10.76
N PRO A 456 -13.26 16.45 -9.52
CA PRO A 456 -13.89 17.75 -9.26
C PRO A 456 -13.11 18.92 -9.87
N LEU A 457 -11.78 18.85 -9.87
CA LEU A 457 -10.92 19.86 -10.49
C LEU A 457 -11.09 19.87 -12.02
N PHE A 458 -11.17 18.70 -12.64
CA PHE A 458 -11.41 18.58 -14.07
C PHE A 458 -12.81 19.07 -14.45
N ASP A 459 -13.83 18.80 -13.62
CA ASP A 459 -15.20 19.25 -13.87
C ASP A 459 -15.30 20.79 -13.91
N ASP A 460 -14.55 21.49 -13.06
CA ASP A 460 -14.41 22.95 -13.13
C ASP A 460 -13.72 23.38 -14.44
N ARG A 461 -12.59 22.76 -14.79
CA ARG A 461 -11.86 23.05 -16.04
C ARG A 461 -12.71 22.83 -17.28
N SER A 462 -13.48 21.76 -17.32
CA SER A 462 -14.42 21.45 -18.40
C SER A 462 -15.44 22.57 -18.62
N GLN A 463 -15.99 23.13 -17.53
CA GLN A 463 -16.92 24.25 -17.61
C GLN A 463 -16.27 25.54 -18.13
N ARG A 464 -15.00 25.78 -17.79
CA ARG A 464 -14.22 26.91 -18.33
C ARG A 464 -13.89 26.69 -19.81
N ALA A 465 -13.49 25.48 -20.17
CA ALA A 465 -13.16 25.08 -21.54
C ALA A 465 -14.36 25.24 -22.50
N ALA A 466 -15.56 24.92 -22.04
CA ALA A 466 -16.80 25.13 -22.79
C ALA A 466 -17.03 26.60 -23.20
N ARG A 467 -16.45 27.55 -22.45
CA ARG A 467 -16.52 29.00 -22.73
C ARG A 467 -15.32 29.50 -23.55
N ALA A 468 -14.22 28.75 -23.58
CA ALA A 468 -12.95 29.13 -24.21
C ALA A 468 -12.92 28.90 -25.73
N GLY A 469 -13.85 28.13 -26.29
CA GLY A 469 -13.95 27.89 -27.73
C GLY A 469 -12.67 27.23 -28.29
N ALA A 470 -11.98 27.91 -29.22
CA ALA A 470 -10.78 27.38 -29.86
C ALA A 470 -9.61 27.09 -28.90
N ASN A 471 -9.62 27.67 -27.69
CA ASN A 471 -8.61 27.44 -26.66
C ASN A 471 -9.02 26.36 -25.64
N ALA A 472 -10.09 25.60 -25.90
CA ALA A 472 -10.59 24.59 -24.97
C ALA A 472 -9.54 23.55 -24.58
N LEU A 473 -8.70 23.10 -25.51
CA LEU A 473 -7.64 22.13 -25.19
C LEU A 473 -6.59 22.74 -24.24
N ASP A 474 -6.21 24.00 -24.44
CA ASP A 474 -5.24 24.66 -23.56
C ASP A 474 -5.81 24.84 -22.15
N GLU A 475 -7.08 25.18 -22.05
CA GLU A 475 -7.80 25.29 -20.77
C GLU A 475 -7.87 23.94 -20.03
N LEU A 476 -8.10 22.84 -20.76
CA LEU A 476 -8.13 21.50 -20.18
C LEU A 476 -6.73 21.00 -19.78
N LEU A 477 -5.68 21.46 -20.46
CA LEU A 477 -4.28 21.15 -20.13
C LEU A 477 -3.71 22.08 -19.04
N ASP A 478 -4.44 23.12 -18.63
CA ASP A 478 -4.10 24.03 -17.52
C ASP A 478 -4.52 23.47 -16.16
N LEU A 479 -4.26 22.17 -15.94
CA LEU A 479 -4.51 21.47 -14.69
C LEU A 479 -3.21 20.84 -14.20
N HIS A 480 -2.70 21.36 -13.09
CA HIS A 480 -1.33 21.13 -12.65
C HIS A 480 -1.30 20.17 -11.47
N VAL A 481 -0.75 18.97 -11.67
CA VAL A 481 -0.77 17.85 -10.72
C VAL A 481 0.64 17.50 -10.30
N LEU A 482 0.92 17.56 -9.00
CA LEU A 482 2.21 17.24 -8.42
C LEU A 482 2.19 15.88 -7.71
N ASP A 483 3.25 15.08 -7.90
CA ASP A 483 3.66 14.05 -6.95
C ASP A 483 5.01 14.41 -6.31
N PRO A 484 5.05 14.75 -5.00
CA PRO A 484 6.26 15.23 -4.33
C PRO A 484 7.19 14.10 -3.87
N ALA A 485 6.81 12.84 -4.05
CA ALA A 485 7.63 11.66 -3.74
C ALA A 485 7.31 10.56 -4.76
N MET A 486 7.54 10.87 -6.04
CA MET A 486 6.90 10.15 -7.14
C MET A 486 7.36 8.71 -7.34
N GLY A 487 8.52 8.32 -6.79
CA GLY A 487 9.09 7.00 -7.02
C GLY A 487 9.21 6.69 -8.51
N SER A 488 8.70 5.54 -8.93
CA SER A 488 8.61 5.13 -10.35
C SER A 488 7.57 5.90 -11.19
N GLY A 489 6.94 6.95 -10.66
CA GLY A 489 5.93 7.74 -11.35
C GLY A 489 4.58 7.05 -11.48
N HIS A 490 4.29 6.04 -10.66
CA HIS A 490 3.08 5.22 -10.77
C HIS A 490 1.78 6.05 -10.70
N PHE A 491 1.71 7.03 -9.78
CA PHE A 491 0.61 7.99 -9.69
C PHE A 491 0.55 8.94 -10.90
N LEU A 492 1.69 9.37 -11.41
CA LEU A 492 1.77 10.24 -12.59
C LEU A 492 1.28 9.53 -13.85
N VAL A 493 1.65 8.26 -14.06
CA VAL A 493 1.12 7.44 -15.16
C VAL A 493 -0.40 7.25 -15.02
N GLY A 494 -0.89 7.06 -13.79
CA GLY A 494 -2.32 7.04 -13.46
C GLY A 494 -3.05 8.32 -13.85
N ALA A 495 -2.54 9.45 -13.40
CA ALA A 495 -3.08 10.78 -13.70
C ALA A 495 -3.04 11.10 -15.19
N ALA A 496 -1.95 10.77 -15.89
CA ALA A 496 -1.81 10.96 -17.34
C ALA A 496 -2.94 10.25 -18.09
N ALA A 497 -3.14 8.96 -17.80
CA ALA A 497 -4.15 8.14 -18.44
C ALA A 497 -5.58 8.60 -18.09
N TYR A 498 -5.82 8.99 -16.83
CA TYR A 498 -7.11 9.50 -16.38
C TYR A 498 -7.49 10.80 -17.10
N LEU A 499 -6.62 11.82 -17.04
CA LEU A 499 -6.89 13.12 -17.63
C LEU A 499 -6.99 13.04 -19.15
N ALA A 500 -6.14 12.26 -19.82
CA ALA A 500 -6.23 12.07 -21.27
C ALA A 500 -7.60 11.49 -21.68
N ARG A 501 -8.11 10.50 -20.95
CA ARG A 501 -9.45 9.94 -21.18
C ARG A 501 -10.55 10.97 -20.92
N ARG A 502 -10.41 11.79 -19.88
CA ARG A 502 -11.36 12.85 -19.56
C ARG A 502 -11.40 13.90 -20.68
N ILE A 503 -10.23 14.35 -21.16
CA ILE A 503 -10.11 15.31 -22.28
C ILE A 503 -10.69 14.73 -23.57
N ALA A 504 -10.33 13.49 -23.92
CA ALA A 504 -10.82 12.84 -25.14
C ALA A 504 -12.35 12.75 -25.20
N ASN A 505 -12.99 12.64 -24.03
CA ASN A 505 -14.44 12.53 -23.88
C ASN A 505 -15.13 13.87 -23.56
N ASP A 506 -14.38 14.96 -23.39
CA ASP A 506 -14.93 16.26 -23.04
C ASP A 506 -15.72 16.86 -24.21
N PRO A 507 -16.96 17.36 -24.01
CA PRO A 507 -17.75 17.98 -25.07
C PRO A 507 -17.09 19.21 -25.71
N SER A 508 -16.21 19.89 -24.99
CA SER A 508 -15.53 21.12 -25.41
C SER A 508 -14.32 20.82 -26.29
N TYR A 509 -13.82 19.59 -26.30
CA TYR A 509 -12.66 19.18 -27.10
C TYR A 509 -13.09 18.60 -28.46
N ASP A 510 -12.83 19.36 -29.53
CA ASP A 510 -13.16 19.01 -30.91
C ASP A 510 -11.95 18.57 -31.77
N GLY A 511 -10.78 18.42 -31.16
CA GLY A 511 -9.54 18.02 -31.84
C GLY A 511 -9.52 16.56 -32.30
N ASP A 512 -8.51 16.23 -33.11
CA ASP A 512 -8.28 14.92 -33.74
C ASP A 512 -7.14 14.11 -33.09
N LEU A 513 -6.58 14.61 -31.98
CA LEU A 513 -5.51 13.92 -31.27
C LEU A 513 -5.98 12.57 -30.72
N THR A 514 -5.11 11.57 -30.81
CA THR A 514 -5.35 10.24 -30.23
C THR A 514 -5.20 10.28 -28.71
N LEU A 515 -5.65 9.22 -28.02
CA LEU A 515 -5.55 9.14 -26.57
C LEU A 515 -4.08 9.16 -26.12
N ALA A 516 -3.20 8.47 -26.84
CA ALA A 516 -1.76 8.51 -26.60
C ALA A 516 -1.16 9.92 -26.79
N GLU A 517 -1.66 10.70 -27.76
CA GLU A 517 -1.21 12.09 -27.97
C GLU A 517 -1.68 13.01 -26.85
N LEU A 518 -2.93 12.86 -26.40
CA LEU A 518 -3.45 13.58 -25.24
C LEU A 518 -2.70 13.21 -23.97
N GLN A 519 -2.41 11.93 -23.76
CA GLN A 519 -1.64 11.45 -22.60
C GLN A 519 -0.21 12.00 -22.61
N GLY A 520 0.43 12.07 -23.79
CA GLY A 520 1.72 12.73 -23.95
C GLY A 520 1.68 14.23 -23.61
N LEU A 521 0.64 14.94 -24.05
CA LEU A 521 0.45 16.36 -23.71
C LEU A 521 0.20 16.59 -22.22
N VAL A 522 -0.61 15.73 -21.59
CA VAL A 522 -0.86 15.76 -20.15
C VAL A 522 0.44 15.50 -19.39
N ALA A 523 1.19 14.45 -19.76
CA ALA A 523 2.46 14.12 -19.12
C ALA A 523 3.47 15.26 -19.20
N GLU A 524 3.47 16.04 -20.29
CA GLU A 524 4.39 17.15 -20.53
C GLU A 524 3.95 18.47 -19.87
N ARG A 525 2.66 18.79 -19.85
CA ARG A 525 2.15 20.11 -19.43
C ARG A 525 1.46 20.13 -18.07
N CYS A 526 0.84 19.02 -17.69
CA CYS A 526 -0.02 18.94 -16.52
C CYS A 526 0.71 18.33 -15.31
N LEU A 527 1.59 17.36 -15.54
CA LEU A 527 2.17 16.57 -14.46
C LEU A 527 3.48 17.18 -13.95
N TYR A 528 3.77 17.00 -12.66
CA TYR A 528 5.01 17.44 -12.03
C TYR A 528 5.41 16.39 -11.02
N GLY A 529 6.72 16.14 -10.90
CA GLY A 529 7.20 15.07 -10.04
C GLY A 529 8.55 15.39 -9.41
N VAL A 530 8.70 15.08 -8.13
CA VAL A 530 9.96 15.22 -7.40
C VAL A 530 10.27 13.91 -6.68
N ASP A 531 11.52 13.46 -6.77
CA ASP A 531 12.01 12.35 -5.96
C ASP A 531 13.44 12.61 -5.47
N VAL A 532 13.77 12.17 -4.25
CA VAL A 532 15.11 12.34 -3.68
C VAL A 532 16.15 11.47 -4.41
N ASN A 533 15.73 10.36 -5.01
CA ASN A 533 16.58 9.47 -5.77
C ASN A 533 16.56 9.83 -7.27
N PRO A 534 17.68 10.31 -7.85
CA PRO A 534 17.76 10.61 -9.27
C PRO A 534 17.38 9.42 -10.16
N MET A 535 17.62 8.19 -9.72
CA MET A 535 17.26 7.01 -10.52
C MET A 535 15.76 6.74 -10.54
N ALA A 536 15.03 7.08 -9.48
CA ALA A 536 13.58 7.02 -9.48
C ALA A 536 12.97 8.00 -10.51
N VAL A 537 13.57 9.20 -10.66
CA VAL A 537 13.20 10.17 -11.70
C VAL A 537 13.33 9.58 -13.10
N GLU A 538 14.43 8.91 -13.41
CA GLU A 538 14.61 8.27 -14.71
C GLU A 538 13.61 7.12 -14.94
N VAL A 539 13.29 6.35 -13.90
CA VAL A 539 12.23 5.32 -13.98
C VAL A 539 10.87 5.96 -14.27
N ALA A 540 10.53 7.06 -13.59
CA ALA A 540 9.28 7.78 -13.82
C ALA A 540 9.16 8.31 -15.25
N ARG A 541 10.24 8.87 -15.80
CA ARG A 541 10.29 9.30 -17.21
C ARG A 541 10.10 8.12 -18.15
N LEU A 542 10.81 7.02 -17.92
CA LEU A 542 10.67 5.79 -18.71
C LEU A 542 9.23 5.27 -18.70
N SER A 543 8.61 5.18 -17.52
CA SER A 543 7.23 4.72 -17.39
C SER A 543 6.24 5.65 -18.10
N LEU A 544 6.43 6.97 -18.05
CA LEU A 544 5.60 7.88 -18.83
C LEU A 544 5.83 7.71 -20.34
N TRP A 545 7.07 7.66 -20.81
CA TRP A 545 7.36 7.46 -22.23
C TRP A 545 6.79 6.15 -22.75
N LEU A 546 7.00 5.02 -22.08
CA LEU A 546 6.46 3.72 -22.49
C LEU A 546 4.92 3.73 -22.57
N SER A 547 4.26 4.64 -21.83
CA SER A 547 2.81 4.85 -21.88
C SER A 547 2.35 5.83 -22.98
N THR A 548 3.23 6.72 -23.47
CA THR A 548 2.88 7.80 -24.43
C THR A 548 3.58 7.70 -25.79
N VAL A 549 4.54 6.79 -25.93
CA VAL A 549 5.45 6.69 -27.09
C VAL A 549 4.71 6.33 -28.37
N ARG A 550 5.20 6.86 -29.49
CA ARG A 550 4.65 6.61 -30.84
C ARG A 550 5.75 6.33 -31.85
N ASN A 551 5.36 5.66 -32.93
CA ASN A 551 6.19 5.22 -34.04
C ASN A 551 6.41 6.33 -35.10
N ASP A 552 5.70 7.46 -35.00
CA ASP A 552 5.74 8.57 -35.96
C ASP A 552 6.20 9.91 -35.36
N ARG A 553 6.52 9.96 -34.06
CA ARG A 553 6.90 11.18 -33.35
C ARG A 553 8.03 10.94 -32.34
N PRO A 554 8.84 11.97 -32.04
CA PRO A 554 9.87 11.89 -31.00
C PRO A 554 9.25 11.77 -29.60
N LEU A 555 10.07 11.38 -28.62
CA LEU A 555 9.68 11.39 -27.21
C LEU A 555 9.41 12.83 -26.74
N ARG A 556 8.52 12.94 -25.76
CA ARG A 556 8.24 14.22 -25.10
C ARG A 556 9.32 14.53 -24.09
N PHE A 557 9.73 15.80 -24.03
CA PHE A 557 10.64 16.29 -23.01
C PHE A 557 9.94 16.38 -21.65
N LEU A 558 10.43 15.64 -20.65
CA LEU A 558 9.83 15.55 -19.31
C LEU A 558 10.68 16.27 -18.24
N GLY A 559 10.99 17.55 -18.47
CA GLY A 559 11.75 18.41 -17.54
C GLY A 559 10.98 18.87 -16.29
N ASN A 560 9.70 18.54 -16.25
CA ASN A 560 8.77 18.65 -15.12
C ASN A 560 8.96 17.55 -14.06
N LEU A 561 9.81 16.55 -14.32
CA LEU A 561 10.23 15.53 -13.34
C LEU A 561 11.67 15.78 -12.90
N ARG A 562 11.90 15.98 -11.59
CA ARG A 562 13.19 16.46 -11.05
C ARG A 562 13.66 15.70 -9.82
N ALA A 563 14.98 15.63 -9.64
CA ALA A 563 15.58 15.03 -8.46
C ALA A 563 15.76 16.06 -7.34
N GLY A 564 15.29 15.79 -6.12
CA GLY A 564 15.48 16.65 -4.96
C GLY A 564 14.71 16.21 -3.73
N ASN A 565 15.06 16.76 -2.57
CA ASN A 565 14.37 16.53 -1.32
C ASN A 565 13.21 17.51 -1.17
N SER A 566 11.99 17.03 -1.42
CA SER A 566 10.75 17.81 -1.34
C SER A 566 10.48 18.47 0.01
N LEU A 567 11.06 17.96 1.11
CA LEU A 567 10.91 18.48 2.47
C LEU A 567 11.97 19.52 2.84
N VAL A 568 13.04 19.68 2.05
CA VAL A 568 14.17 20.56 2.41
C VAL A 568 14.40 21.57 1.31
N GLY A 569 14.37 22.85 1.64
CA GLY A 569 14.63 23.92 0.69
C GLY A 569 14.29 25.29 1.27
N ALA A 570 15.04 26.31 0.87
CA ALA A 570 14.82 27.70 1.27
C ALA A 570 13.51 28.27 0.69
N GLU A 571 12.85 29.14 1.45
CA GLU A 571 11.67 29.87 0.99
C GLU A 571 12.08 31.16 0.27
N LEU A 572 11.60 31.36 -0.96
CA LEU A 572 11.98 32.51 -1.78
C LEU A 572 11.64 33.85 -1.12
N ARG A 573 10.60 33.89 -0.27
CA ARG A 573 10.27 35.09 0.53
C ARG A 573 11.41 35.49 1.46
N GLU A 574 12.03 34.54 2.15
CA GLU A 574 13.12 34.80 3.11
C GLU A 574 14.37 35.34 2.39
N LEU A 575 14.65 34.85 1.18
CA LEU A 575 15.72 35.35 0.32
C LEU A 575 15.46 36.76 -0.23
N LEU A 576 14.19 37.13 -0.48
CA LEU A 576 13.82 38.39 -1.11
C LEU A 576 13.49 39.54 -0.13
N ILE A 577 13.32 39.26 1.16
CA ILE A 577 12.93 40.27 2.17
C ILE A 577 14.08 41.19 2.60
N GLY A 578 15.35 40.81 2.40
CA GLY A 578 16.48 41.75 2.39
C GLY A 578 16.56 42.72 3.57
N GLU A 579 16.30 42.29 4.80
CA GLU A 579 16.51 43.14 5.97
C GLU A 579 17.96 43.02 6.48
N GLY A 580 18.80 43.99 6.10
CA GLY A 580 20.00 44.33 6.90
C GLY A 580 21.30 44.66 6.17
N ASP A 581 21.49 44.26 4.91
CA ASP A 581 22.77 44.45 4.19
C ASP A 581 22.56 44.90 2.73
N LEU A 582 23.38 45.85 2.25
CA LEU A 582 23.40 46.35 0.88
C LEU A 582 23.65 45.20 -0.13
N PHE A 583 24.38 44.17 0.31
CA PHE A 583 24.65 42.96 -0.47
C PHE A 583 23.38 42.12 -0.70
N ALA A 584 22.49 42.03 0.29
CA ALA A 584 21.24 41.27 0.20
C ALA A 584 20.24 41.92 -0.79
N ALA A 585 20.19 43.26 -0.84
CA ALA A 585 19.34 43.97 -1.79
C ALA A 585 19.81 43.80 -3.25
N GLN A 586 21.13 43.76 -3.48
CA GLN A 586 21.72 43.58 -4.81
C GLN A 586 21.57 42.13 -5.31
N LEU A 587 21.74 41.16 -4.42
CA LEU A 587 21.47 39.74 -4.67
C LEU A 587 19.99 39.49 -4.96
N ALA A 588 19.07 40.12 -4.21
CA ALA A 588 17.63 40.03 -4.45
C ALA A 588 17.23 40.65 -5.81
N ALA A 589 17.88 41.74 -6.25
CA ALA A 589 17.65 42.33 -7.56
C ALA A 589 18.16 41.44 -8.71
N GLN A 590 19.35 40.83 -8.56
CA GLN A 590 19.87 39.85 -9.52
C GLN A 590 19.00 38.60 -9.57
N ALA A 591 18.56 38.09 -8.42
CA ALA A 591 17.63 36.97 -8.33
C ALA A 591 16.33 37.25 -9.07
N ARG A 592 15.72 38.43 -8.86
CA ARG A 592 14.51 38.83 -9.59
C ARG A 592 14.72 38.88 -11.11
N GLN A 593 15.85 39.43 -11.56
CA GLN A 593 16.16 39.48 -12.99
C GLN A 593 16.33 38.08 -13.60
N MET A 594 17.03 37.18 -12.90
CA MET A 594 17.25 35.81 -13.33
C MET A 594 15.95 34.99 -13.31
N LEU A 595 15.07 35.24 -12.33
CA LEU A 595 13.75 34.62 -12.24
C LEU A 595 12.79 35.12 -13.33
N ASP A 596 12.82 36.40 -13.68
CA ASP A 596 12.06 36.95 -14.81
C ASP A 596 12.46 36.30 -16.14
N GLN A 597 13.78 36.17 -16.38
CA GLN A 597 14.31 35.45 -17.54
C GLN A 597 13.93 33.96 -17.51
N ALA A 598 13.96 33.32 -16.33
CA ALA A 598 13.58 31.94 -16.14
C ALA A 598 12.09 31.68 -16.42
N SER A 599 11.21 32.57 -15.96
CA SER A 599 9.77 32.52 -16.23
C SER A 599 9.49 32.67 -17.72
N GLU A 600 10.17 33.59 -18.40
CA GLU A 600 10.02 33.81 -19.84
C GLU A 600 10.40 32.57 -20.67
N LEU A 601 11.55 31.97 -20.37
CA LEU A 601 12.01 30.74 -21.02
C LEU A 601 11.06 29.56 -20.78
N THR A 602 10.55 29.43 -19.55
CA THR A 602 9.59 28.37 -19.19
C THR A 602 8.29 28.52 -19.98
N ARG A 603 7.81 29.75 -20.17
CA ARG A 603 6.62 30.06 -20.98
C ARG A 603 6.82 29.68 -22.45
N ILE A 604 7.99 30.00 -23.03
CA ILE A 604 8.33 29.60 -24.40
C ILE A 604 8.34 28.06 -24.54
N SER A 605 8.87 27.35 -23.54
CA SER A 605 8.88 25.88 -23.52
C SER A 605 7.48 25.26 -23.36
N ALA A 606 6.52 25.99 -22.77
CA ALA A 606 5.15 25.51 -22.56
C ALA A 606 4.25 25.64 -23.81
N LEU A 607 4.64 26.42 -24.82
CA LEU A 607 3.88 26.58 -26.06
C LEU A 607 3.87 25.30 -26.91
N THR A 608 2.77 25.08 -27.63
CA THR A 608 2.58 23.94 -28.54
C THR A 608 3.39 24.12 -29.82
N GLY A 609 4.13 23.08 -30.23
CA GLY A 609 4.88 23.03 -31.50
C GLY A 609 6.40 23.14 -31.41
N THR A 610 6.97 23.31 -30.21
CA THR A 610 8.42 23.32 -30.00
C THR A 610 8.98 21.89 -30.02
N GLU A 611 9.99 21.63 -30.87
CA GLU A 611 10.66 20.32 -30.95
C GLU A 611 11.40 19.98 -29.63
N ALA A 612 11.52 18.69 -29.30
CA ALA A 612 12.10 18.23 -28.02
C ALA A 612 13.49 18.81 -27.75
N HIS A 613 14.36 18.85 -28.78
CA HIS A 613 15.70 19.42 -28.70
C HIS A 613 15.69 20.91 -28.30
N GLN A 614 14.65 21.65 -28.69
CA GLN A 614 14.58 23.09 -28.43
C GLN A 614 14.16 23.31 -26.98
N LYS A 615 13.29 22.45 -26.45
CA LYS A 615 12.94 22.45 -25.02
C LYS A 615 14.12 22.03 -24.15
N GLU A 616 14.90 21.05 -24.56
CA GLU A 616 16.13 20.65 -23.87
C GLU A 616 17.15 21.79 -23.83
N ARG A 617 17.41 22.47 -24.95
CA ARG A 617 18.29 23.65 -24.98
C ARG A 617 17.78 24.79 -24.09
N ILE A 618 16.47 25.03 -24.06
CA ILE A 618 15.85 26.02 -23.17
C ILE A 618 16.03 25.59 -21.70
N ALA A 619 15.90 24.31 -21.39
CA ALA A 619 16.10 23.78 -20.04
C ALA A 619 17.56 23.89 -19.59
N ASP A 620 18.54 23.69 -20.47
CA ASP A 620 19.96 23.89 -20.17
C ASP A 620 20.27 25.37 -19.90
N GLU A 621 19.72 26.27 -20.72
CA GLU A 621 19.84 27.72 -20.50
C GLU A 621 19.21 28.12 -19.16
N LEU A 622 18.03 27.58 -18.85
CA LEU A 622 17.34 27.76 -17.58
C LEU A 622 18.18 27.23 -16.40
N HIS A 623 18.81 26.07 -16.54
CA HIS A 623 19.66 25.49 -15.51
C HIS A 623 20.90 26.34 -15.26
N GLY A 624 21.53 26.85 -16.33
CA GLY A 624 22.64 27.80 -16.24
C GLY A 624 22.27 29.10 -15.52
N LEU A 625 21.04 29.59 -15.74
CA LEU A 625 20.49 30.73 -14.99
C LEU A 625 20.18 30.38 -13.54
N GLN A 626 19.66 29.19 -13.23
CA GLN A 626 19.25 28.82 -11.88
C GLN A 626 20.44 28.46 -10.96
N GLY A 627 21.55 27.95 -11.50
CA GLY A 627 22.69 27.44 -10.73
C GLY A 627 23.20 28.36 -9.60
N PRO A 628 23.52 29.65 -9.87
CA PRO A 628 23.98 30.58 -8.84
C PRO A 628 22.92 30.83 -7.74
N LEU A 629 21.64 30.84 -8.11
CA LEU A 629 20.54 31.02 -7.16
C LEU A 629 20.39 29.79 -6.28
N LEU A 630 20.44 28.59 -6.86
CA LEU A 630 20.37 27.33 -6.11
C LEU A 630 21.51 27.25 -5.08
N SER A 631 22.75 27.55 -5.48
CA SER A 631 23.90 27.56 -4.54
C SER A 631 23.74 28.57 -3.41
N THR A 632 23.10 29.72 -3.67
CA THR A 632 22.83 30.73 -2.64
C THR A 632 21.74 30.24 -1.68
N CYS A 633 20.70 29.59 -2.22
CA CYS A 633 19.59 29.07 -1.44
C CYS A 633 20.03 27.88 -0.58
N ASP A 634 20.87 26.98 -1.10
CA ASP A 634 21.49 25.88 -0.35
C ASP A 634 22.24 26.40 0.89
N ALA A 635 22.99 27.51 0.73
CA ALA A 635 23.74 28.14 1.82
C ALA A 635 22.84 28.86 2.85
N ALA A 636 21.61 29.20 2.47
CA ALA A 636 20.64 29.89 3.32
C ALA A 636 19.75 28.93 4.13
N ILE A 637 19.87 27.61 3.93
CA ILE A 637 19.09 26.61 4.66
C ILE A 637 19.50 26.60 6.14
N ASP A 638 18.55 26.88 7.02
CA ASP A 638 18.73 26.86 8.48
C ASP A 638 17.63 26.02 9.15
N PRO A 639 17.97 24.98 9.94
CA PRO A 639 19.32 24.46 10.19
C PRO A 639 19.94 23.80 8.94
N PRO A 640 21.28 23.85 8.78
CA PRO A 640 21.95 23.28 7.61
C PRO A 640 21.79 21.76 7.57
N VAL A 641 21.65 21.22 6.36
CA VAL A 641 21.54 19.77 6.12
C VAL A 641 22.82 19.20 5.51
N GLY A 642 23.26 18.04 6.00
CA GLY A 642 24.39 17.32 5.42
C GLY A 642 24.08 16.68 4.06
N PRO A 643 25.12 16.24 3.31
CA PRO A 643 24.98 15.69 1.95
C PRO A 643 24.14 14.40 1.88
N THR A 644 23.98 13.69 3.00
CA THR A 644 23.15 12.48 3.09
C THR A 644 21.65 12.77 3.06
N ALA A 645 21.24 14.03 3.16
CA ALA A 645 19.84 14.46 3.09
C ALA A 645 19.27 14.45 1.67
N GLY A 646 20.11 14.23 0.64
CA GLY A 646 19.75 14.52 -0.75
C GLY A 646 19.85 16.02 -1.07
N ARG A 647 19.80 16.35 -2.36
CA ARG A 647 19.84 17.75 -2.83
C ARG A 647 18.57 18.48 -2.37
N PRO A 648 18.66 19.62 -1.66
CA PRO A 648 17.48 20.44 -1.36
C PRO A 648 16.69 20.80 -2.62
N PHE A 649 15.37 20.93 -2.51
CA PHE A 649 14.49 21.29 -3.62
C PHE A 649 13.87 22.68 -3.40
N HIS A 650 14.25 23.65 -4.21
CA HIS A 650 13.82 25.04 -4.08
C HIS A 650 12.64 25.34 -5.00
N TRP A 651 11.43 25.01 -4.53
CA TRP A 651 10.19 24.98 -5.32
C TRP A 651 9.95 26.17 -6.27
N ALA A 652 10.03 27.41 -5.78
CA ALA A 652 9.77 28.59 -6.62
C ALA A 652 10.88 28.89 -7.65
N ILE A 653 12.09 28.38 -7.43
CA ILE A 653 13.21 28.51 -8.37
C ILE A 653 13.14 27.39 -9.40
N GLU A 654 12.83 26.17 -8.95
CA GLU A 654 12.85 24.99 -9.81
C GLU A 654 11.58 24.87 -10.66
N PHE A 655 10.41 25.22 -10.12
CA PHE A 655 9.15 25.27 -10.88
C PHE A 655 8.62 26.70 -10.99
N PRO A 656 9.35 27.63 -11.66
CA PRO A 656 9.03 29.05 -11.65
C PRO A 656 7.62 29.34 -12.21
N SER A 657 7.16 28.60 -13.23
CA SER A 657 5.82 28.77 -13.81
C SER A 657 4.67 28.51 -12.84
N GLN A 658 4.91 27.82 -11.72
CA GLN A 658 3.87 27.51 -10.73
C GLN A 658 3.84 28.50 -9.59
N PHE A 659 4.94 29.21 -9.34
CA PHE A 659 5.07 30.08 -8.18
C PHE A 659 5.22 31.55 -8.55
N LEU A 660 5.62 31.86 -9.79
CA LEU A 660 5.94 33.20 -10.23
C LEU A 660 4.96 33.69 -11.30
N ASP A 661 4.67 34.99 -11.27
CA ASP A 661 3.95 35.68 -12.33
C ASP A 661 4.87 36.06 -13.51
N ASP A 662 4.29 36.69 -14.53
CA ASP A 662 4.97 37.16 -15.74
C ASP A 662 6.08 38.20 -15.49
N ARG A 663 6.26 38.63 -14.24
CA ARG A 663 7.29 39.60 -13.82
C ARG A 663 8.33 38.99 -12.90
N GLY A 664 8.34 37.65 -12.76
CA GLY A 664 9.24 36.93 -11.86
C GLY A 664 8.96 37.18 -10.37
N THR A 665 7.74 37.60 -10.00
CA THR A 665 7.34 37.82 -8.60
C THR A 665 6.39 36.72 -8.12
N LEU A 666 6.37 36.44 -6.81
CA LEU A 666 5.52 35.38 -6.27
C LEU A 666 4.03 35.66 -6.57
N SER A 667 3.40 34.72 -7.28
CA SER A 667 1.99 34.76 -7.62
C SER A 667 1.12 34.69 -6.36
N SER A 668 -0.03 35.35 -6.38
CA SER A 668 -1.06 35.20 -5.35
C SER A 668 -1.75 33.83 -5.42
N ASP A 669 -1.71 33.17 -6.58
CA ASP A 669 -2.25 31.83 -6.85
C ASP A 669 -1.10 30.85 -7.13
N ALA A 670 -0.05 30.94 -6.32
CA ALA A 670 1.13 30.10 -6.44
C ALA A 670 0.85 28.66 -5.97
N GLY A 671 1.33 27.66 -6.73
CA GLY A 671 1.23 26.25 -6.39
C GLY A 671 0.56 25.41 -7.48
N PHE A 672 0.10 24.24 -7.09
CA PHE A 672 -0.49 23.21 -7.94
C PHE A 672 -2.00 23.07 -7.69
N ASP A 673 -2.75 22.66 -8.71
CA ASP A 673 -4.18 22.36 -8.58
C ASP A 673 -4.41 21.06 -7.81
N ALA A 674 -3.50 20.09 -7.93
CA ALA A 674 -3.58 18.85 -7.19
C ALA A 674 -2.22 18.34 -6.70
N VAL A 675 -2.24 17.65 -5.57
CA VAL A 675 -1.10 16.88 -5.06
C VAL A 675 -1.55 15.44 -4.85
N ILE A 676 -0.90 14.47 -5.50
CA ILE A 676 -1.21 13.04 -5.38
C ILE A 676 0.05 12.25 -5.05
N GLY A 677 -0.09 11.06 -4.48
CA GLY A 677 1.06 10.18 -4.28
C GLY A 677 0.99 9.24 -3.09
N ASN A 678 2.10 8.55 -2.86
CA ASN A 678 2.35 7.72 -1.68
C ASN A 678 3.61 8.23 -0.96
N PRO A 679 3.49 9.15 0.02
CA PRO A 679 4.65 9.68 0.72
C PRO A 679 5.37 8.61 1.54
N PRO A 680 6.68 8.78 1.85
CA PRO A 680 7.49 7.74 2.48
C PRO A 680 7.09 7.44 3.94
N TYR A 681 6.99 6.16 4.30
CA TYR A 681 6.65 5.69 5.66
C TYR A 681 7.88 5.45 6.53
N VAL A 682 8.73 6.48 6.65
CA VAL A 682 10.04 6.38 7.32
C VAL A 682 10.01 7.09 8.67
N ARG A 683 10.51 6.42 9.71
CA ARG A 683 10.61 7.02 11.04
C ARG A 683 11.67 8.12 11.07
N ILE A 684 11.45 9.16 11.87
CA ILE A 684 12.38 10.30 11.95
C ILE A 684 13.83 9.93 12.29
N GLN A 685 14.06 8.86 13.06
CA GLN A 685 15.42 8.40 13.41
C GLN A 685 16.19 7.85 12.20
N GLU A 686 15.48 7.48 11.12
CA GLU A 686 16.04 6.87 9.92
C GLU A 686 16.29 7.90 8.80
N LEU A 687 15.62 9.05 8.83
CA LEU A 687 15.83 10.18 7.91
C LEU A 687 17.18 10.92 8.10
N GLY A 688 17.89 10.66 9.20
CA GLY A 688 19.12 11.36 9.55
C GLY A 688 18.89 12.57 10.47
N ARG A 689 19.91 12.92 11.26
CA ARG A 689 19.79 13.94 12.32
C ARG A 689 19.49 15.33 11.78
N ASP A 690 20.11 15.72 10.66
CA ASP A 690 20.01 17.08 10.15
C ASP A 690 18.65 17.33 9.49
N VAL A 691 18.15 16.40 8.66
CA VAL A 691 16.79 16.44 8.11
C VAL A 691 15.76 16.48 9.22
N ALA A 692 15.96 15.69 10.28
CA ALA A 692 15.07 15.69 11.42
C ALA A 692 15.09 17.00 12.23
N ALA A 693 16.22 17.71 12.27
CA ALA A 693 16.31 19.02 12.89
C ALA A 693 15.63 20.07 12.01
N TYR A 694 15.88 20.03 10.69
CA TYR A 694 15.25 20.91 9.72
C TYR A 694 13.73 20.79 9.75
N CYS A 695 13.19 19.57 9.66
CA CYS A 695 11.74 19.37 9.68
C CYS A 695 11.10 19.91 10.96
N ARG A 696 11.74 19.75 12.13
CA ARG A 696 11.22 20.31 13.41
C ARG A 696 11.24 21.82 13.47
N ALA A 697 12.20 22.46 12.79
CA ALA A 697 12.27 23.91 12.70
C ALA A 697 11.26 24.46 11.69
N ARG A 698 11.03 23.74 10.59
CA ARG A 698 10.26 24.21 9.42
C ARG A 698 8.77 23.86 9.45
N TYR A 699 8.39 22.72 10.02
CA TYR A 699 7.04 22.18 9.95
C TYR A 699 6.40 22.11 11.33
N GLU A 700 5.21 22.67 11.48
CA GLU A 700 4.48 22.70 12.76
C GLU A 700 4.03 21.29 13.19
N THR A 701 3.73 20.45 12.20
CA THR A 701 3.28 19.07 12.42
C THR A 701 4.41 18.11 12.81
N ALA A 702 5.67 18.52 12.66
CA ALA A 702 6.85 17.73 12.98
C ALA A 702 7.14 17.68 14.49
N HIS A 703 6.27 17.03 15.25
CA HIS A 703 6.34 16.94 16.71
C HIS A 703 6.75 15.55 17.23
N GLY A 704 7.57 15.50 18.28
CA GLY A 704 7.96 14.25 18.93
C GLY A 704 8.72 13.26 18.02
N SER A 705 8.25 12.01 18.00
CA SER A 705 8.74 10.93 17.13
C SER A 705 7.77 10.71 15.96
N PHE A 706 7.71 11.69 15.07
CA PHE A 706 6.87 11.65 13.86
C PHE A 706 7.48 10.79 12.75
N ASP A 707 6.65 10.44 11.77
CA ASP A 707 7.05 9.76 10.53
C ASP A 707 7.10 10.77 9.38
N ALA A 708 7.90 10.47 8.35
CA ALA A 708 8.16 11.37 7.22
C ALA A 708 6.89 11.81 6.48
N TYR A 709 5.88 10.94 6.36
CA TYR A 709 4.63 11.30 5.68
C TYR A 709 3.88 12.47 6.33
N VAL A 710 4.09 12.74 7.63
CA VAL A 710 3.44 13.85 8.36
C VAL A 710 3.84 15.21 7.80
N PRO A 711 5.14 15.59 7.75
CA PRO A 711 5.54 16.83 7.08
C PRO A 711 5.29 16.81 5.57
N PHE A 712 5.18 15.66 4.91
CA PHE A 712 4.73 15.60 3.50
C PHE A 712 3.27 16.04 3.33
N ILE A 713 2.36 15.70 4.25
CA ILE A 713 0.97 16.21 4.22
C ILE A 713 0.96 17.72 4.40
N GLU A 714 1.68 18.24 5.40
CA GLU A 714 1.80 19.68 5.64
C GLU A 714 2.41 20.40 4.43
N ARG A 715 3.48 19.86 3.85
CA ARG A 715 4.12 20.42 2.67
C ARG A 715 3.22 20.35 1.44
N GLY A 716 2.51 19.24 1.25
CA GLY A 716 1.55 19.06 0.15
C GLY A 716 0.45 20.12 0.18
N LEU A 717 -0.16 20.37 1.35
CA LEU A 717 -1.13 21.44 1.53
C LEU A 717 -0.53 22.82 1.22
N ALA A 718 0.70 23.10 1.67
CA ALA A 718 1.37 24.37 1.41
C ALA A 718 1.78 24.59 -0.07
N LEU A 719 1.74 23.54 -0.89
CA LEU A 719 2.03 23.59 -2.33
C LEU A 719 0.75 23.65 -3.18
N LEU A 720 -0.44 23.58 -2.58
CA LEU A 720 -1.70 23.71 -3.30
C LEU A 720 -2.06 25.19 -3.54
N ARG A 721 -2.75 25.42 -4.67
CA ARG A 721 -3.53 26.65 -4.91
C ARG A 721 -4.74 26.72 -3.98
N GLU A 722 -5.39 27.88 -3.93
CA GLU A 722 -6.51 28.15 -3.00
C GLU A 722 -7.61 27.08 -3.06
N HIS A 723 -7.96 26.60 -4.25
CA HIS A 723 -8.97 25.56 -4.52
C HIS A 723 -8.36 24.19 -4.88
N GLY A 724 -7.09 23.97 -4.52
CA GLY A 724 -6.40 22.74 -4.84
C GLY A 724 -6.83 21.57 -3.94
N ARG A 725 -6.61 20.35 -4.40
CA ARG A 725 -6.95 19.12 -3.66
C ARG A 725 -5.77 18.17 -3.53
N LEU A 726 -5.63 17.52 -2.38
CA LEU A 726 -4.59 16.53 -2.12
C LEU A 726 -5.18 15.14 -1.94
N GLY A 727 -4.60 14.13 -2.58
CA GLY A 727 -4.97 12.73 -2.39
C GLY A 727 -3.75 11.86 -2.12
N PHE A 728 -3.61 11.40 -0.87
CA PHE A 728 -2.52 10.51 -0.48
C PHE A 728 -3.03 9.19 0.08
N ILE A 729 -2.21 8.14 -0.06
CA ILE A 729 -2.29 6.96 0.79
C ILE A 729 -1.26 7.07 1.92
N VAL A 730 -1.72 7.00 3.17
CA VAL A 730 -0.88 7.20 4.36
C VAL A 730 -1.23 6.21 5.46
N PRO A 731 -0.33 5.98 6.45
CA PRO A 731 -0.68 5.18 7.63
C PRO A 731 -1.83 5.82 8.41
N SER A 732 -2.87 5.05 8.77
CA SER A 732 -4.03 5.55 9.52
C SER A 732 -3.73 5.83 11.00
N THR A 733 -2.52 5.53 11.45
CA THR A 733 -2.07 5.69 12.83
C THR A 733 -2.02 7.15 13.31
N PHE A 734 -1.90 8.14 12.41
CA PHE A 734 -1.98 9.56 12.81
C PHE A 734 -3.36 9.94 13.35
N LEU A 735 -4.41 9.16 13.08
CA LEU A 735 -5.74 9.38 13.66
C LEU A 735 -5.76 9.18 15.18
N LYS A 736 -4.86 8.32 15.69
CA LYS A 736 -4.91 7.84 17.08
C LYS A 736 -3.67 8.15 17.92
N LEU A 737 -2.49 8.19 17.31
CA LEU A 737 -1.22 8.31 18.04
C LEU A 737 -0.84 9.76 18.35
N ASP A 738 -0.10 9.95 19.44
CA ASP A 738 0.34 11.26 19.94
C ASP A 738 1.18 12.05 18.92
N TYR A 739 2.02 11.39 18.11
CA TYR A 739 2.79 12.11 17.08
C TYR A 739 1.91 12.80 16.03
N GLY A 740 0.67 12.34 15.87
CA GLY A 740 -0.31 12.90 14.94
C GLY A 740 -1.11 14.08 15.51
N GLU A 741 -0.94 14.43 16.79
CA GLU A 741 -1.74 15.48 17.46
C GLU A 741 -1.72 16.81 16.70
N ARG A 742 -0.52 17.32 16.36
CA ARG A 742 -0.35 18.57 15.61
C ARG A 742 -0.88 18.51 14.19
N LEU A 743 -0.80 17.33 13.57
CA LEU A 743 -1.39 17.12 12.24
C LEU A 743 -2.92 17.17 12.30
N ARG A 744 -3.54 16.49 13.28
CA ARG A 744 -4.99 16.52 13.50
C ARG A 744 -5.48 17.93 13.83
N GLU A 745 -4.77 18.64 14.71
CA GLU A 745 -5.05 20.04 15.05
C GLU A 745 -5.10 20.90 13.78
N ARG A 746 -4.04 20.86 12.96
CA ARG A 746 -3.97 21.64 11.72
C ARG A 746 -5.07 21.27 10.73
N LEU A 747 -5.30 19.97 10.50
CA LEU A 747 -6.32 19.50 9.56
C LEU A 747 -7.75 19.87 9.99
N ALA A 748 -8.01 19.90 11.30
CA ALA A 748 -9.29 20.35 11.86
C ALA A 748 -9.45 21.87 11.75
N ASP A 749 -8.41 22.64 12.11
CA ASP A 749 -8.42 24.11 12.07
C ASP A 749 -8.63 24.64 10.65
N THR A 750 -7.98 24.03 9.65
CA THR A 750 -8.16 24.38 8.24
C THR A 750 -9.40 23.72 7.62
N ARG A 751 -10.08 22.82 8.36
CA ARG A 751 -11.20 21.99 7.88
C ARG A 751 -10.88 21.26 6.59
N ALA A 752 -9.61 20.88 6.39
CA ALA A 752 -9.14 20.44 5.10
C ALA A 752 -9.59 19.01 4.74
N VAL A 753 -10.07 18.22 5.69
CA VAL A 753 -10.31 16.79 5.43
C VAL A 753 -11.66 16.55 4.79
N GLU A 754 -11.65 16.28 3.49
CA GLU A 754 -12.84 15.95 2.72
C GLU A 754 -13.25 14.49 2.91
N SER A 755 -12.31 13.56 2.77
CA SER A 755 -12.63 12.14 2.99
C SER A 755 -11.47 11.30 3.51
N ILE A 756 -11.82 10.30 4.30
CA ILE A 756 -10.92 9.25 4.78
C ILE A 756 -11.54 7.89 4.47
N ILE A 757 -10.83 7.05 3.73
CA ILE A 757 -11.18 5.64 3.51
C ILE A 757 -10.18 4.79 4.28
N ASP A 758 -10.59 4.26 5.43
CA ASP A 758 -9.74 3.45 6.31
C ASP A 758 -9.88 1.96 5.99
N PHE A 759 -8.75 1.31 5.72
CA PHE A 759 -8.69 -0.13 5.42
C PHE A 759 -8.58 -0.99 6.69
N GLY A 760 -8.57 -0.36 7.87
CA GLY A 760 -8.55 -1.06 9.14
C GLY A 760 -7.34 -1.99 9.24
N HIS A 761 -7.59 -3.29 9.43
CA HIS A 761 -6.51 -4.28 9.59
C HIS A 761 -6.05 -4.93 8.28
N ALA A 762 -6.71 -4.63 7.15
CA ALA A 762 -6.35 -5.20 5.86
C ALA A 762 -4.98 -4.71 5.41
N GLN A 763 -4.10 -5.65 5.06
CA GLN A 763 -2.76 -5.33 4.54
C GLN A 763 -2.87 -5.11 3.04
N ILE A 764 -3.00 -3.85 2.66
CA ILE A 764 -3.12 -3.43 1.26
C ILE A 764 -1.82 -3.67 0.51
N PHE A 765 -0.68 -3.43 1.15
CA PHE A 765 0.65 -3.58 0.57
C PHE A 765 1.25 -4.93 0.90
N GLU A 766 1.86 -5.59 -0.07
CA GLU A 766 2.53 -6.89 0.17
C GLU A 766 3.76 -6.73 1.06
N GLY A 767 3.81 -7.49 2.16
CA GLY A 767 4.92 -7.45 3.11
C GLY A 767 4.97 -6.22 4.02
N ALA A 768 3.96 -5.33 3.96
CA ALA A 768 3.84 -4.22 4.89
C ALA A 768 3.28 -4.66 6.25
N THR A 769 3.54 -3.84 7.27
CA THR A 769 2.97 -3.99 8.62
C THR A 769 2.09 -2.81 9.02
N ASN A 770 2.06 -1.75 8.21
CA ASN A 770 1.34 -0.52 8.54
C ASN A 770 -0.11 -0.62 8.08
N TYR A 771 -1.02 -0.17 8.93
CA TYR A 771 -2.42 0.05 8.56
C TYR A 771 -2.54 1.39 7.86
N THR A 772 -3.21 1.41 6.71
CA THR A 772 -3.24 2.59 5.83
C THR A 772 -4.66 3.05 5.54
N CYS A 773 -4.79 4.31 5.15
CA CYS A 773 -6.03 4.91 4.66
C CYS A 773 -5.74 5.77 3.42
N ILE A 774 -6.75 5.96 2.59
CA ILE A 774 -6.76 7.04 1.60
C ILE A 774 -7.22 8.31 2.33
N LEU A 775 -6.47 9.40 2.16
CA LEU A 775 -6.73 10.71 2.71
C LEU A 775 -6.92 11.70 1.55
N ILE A 776 -8.12 12.25 1.41
CA ILE A 776 -8.44 13.33 0.47
C ILE A 776 -8.64 14.62 1.24
N LEU A 777 -7.89 15.65 0.87
CA LEU A 777 -7.93 16.97 1.46
C LEU A 777 -8.35 18.03 0.42
N ASP A 778 -9.12 19.00 0.87
CA ASP A 778 -9.48 20.21 0.13
C ASP A 778 -8.83 21.42 0.81
N HIS A 779 -8.08 22.21 0.04
CA HIS A 779 -7.33 23.34 0.60
C HIS A 779 -8.25 24.50 1.04
N ALA A 780 -9.40 24.69 0.41
CA ALA A 780 -10.38 25.71 0.80
C ALA A 780 -11.19 25.27 2.04
N GLY A 781 -11.19 23.97 2.33
CA GLY A 781 -11.82 23.36 3.49
C GLY A 781 -13.28 23.00 3.25
N VAL A 782 -13.76 22.00 3.99
CA VAL A 782 -15.11 21.44 3.87
C VAL A 782 -15.87 21.53 5.19
N PRO A 783 -17.22 21.62 5.17
CA PRO A 783 -18.01 21.65 6.40
C PRO A 783 -18.06 20.29 7.10
N GLU A 784 -17.97 19.20 6.35
CA GLU A 784 -18.07 17.83 6.84
C GLU A 784 -17.01 16.93 6.19
N LEU A 785 -16.45 16.04 7.01
CA LEU A 785 -15.60 14.92 6.63
C LEU A 785 -16.48 13.71 6.29
N ALA A 786 -16.23 13.06 5.15
CA ALA A 786 -16.78 11.75 4.81
C ALA A 786 -15.82 10.62 5.21
N PHE A 787 -16.23 9.75 6.13
CA PHE A 787 -15.44 8.61 6.60
C PHE A 787 -16.03 7.28 6.15
N THR A 788 -15.23 6.45 5.49
CA THR A 788 -15.61 5.09 5.10
C THR A 788 -14.66 4.08 5.74
N ALA A 789 -15.18 3.17 6.56
CA ALA A 789 -14.43 2.04 7.09
C ALA A 789 -14.67 0.78 6.25
N VAL A 790 -13.62 0.26 5.62
CA VAL A 790 -13.72 -0.97 4.83
C VAL A 790 -13.39 -2.16 5.72
N LYS A 791 -14.34 -3.10 5.84
CA LYS A 791 -14.21 -4.28 6.70
C LYS A 791 -14.04 -5.52 5.82
N GLY A 792 -13.09 -6.39 6.16
CA GLY A 792 -12.91 -7.67 5.48
C GLY A 792 -11.45 -8.10 5.42
N SER A 793 -11.22 -9.27 4.83
CA SER A 793 -9.88 -9.74 4.48
C SER A 793 -9.24 -8.84 3.41
N SER A 794 -7.91 -8.90 3.28
CA SER A 794 -7.18 -8.05 2.33
C SER A 794 -7.62 -8.26 0.87
N SER A 795 -8.05 -9.48 0.51
CA SER A 795 -8.55 -9.80 -0.82
C SER A 795 -9.98 -9.30 -1.06
N GLU A 796 -10.83 -9.25 -0.04
CA GLU A 796 -12.16 -8.66 -0.11
C GLU A 796 -12.07 -7.14 -0.25
N VAL A 797 -11.25 -6.50 0.59
CA VAL A 797 -11.04 -5.04 0.53
C VAL A 797 -10.52 -4.61 -0.84
N ARG A 798 -9.51 -5.29 -1.40
CA ARG A 798 -9.02 -5.00 -2.76
C ARG A 798 -10.12 -5.12 -3.82
N ARG A 799 -11.03 -6.10 -3.67
CA ARG A 799 -12.14 -6.33 -4.60
C ARG A 799 -13.22 -5.25 -4.49
N GLU A 800 -13.55 -4.81 -3.28
CA GLU A 800 -14.52 -3.73 -3.07
C GLU A 800 -14.03 -2.41 -3.66
N ILE A 801 -12.74 -2.09 -3.48
CA ILE A 801 -12.12 -0.91 -4.09
C ILE A 801 -12.14 -1.05 -5.62
N ALA A 802 -11.69 -2.18 -6.17
CA ALA A 802 -11.65 -2.39 -7.61
C ALA A 802 -13.03 -2.36 -8.28
N SER A 803 -14.08 -2.80 -7.57
CA SER A 803 -15.47 -2.73 -8.07
C SER A 803 -16.15 -1.37 -7.80
N GLY A 804 -15.51 -0.47 -7.04
CA GLY A 804 -16.09 0.78 -6.59
C GLY A 804 -17.30 0.61 -5.67
N ALA A 805 -17.44 -0.58 -5.05
CA ALA A 805 -18.57 -0.96 -4.19
C ALA A 805 -18.27 -0.67 -2.70
N LEU A 806 -17.71 0.51 -2.42
CA LEU A 806 -17.37 0.89 -1.05
C LEU A 806 -18.64 1.07 -0.19
N PRO A 807 -18.55 0.78 1.12
CA PRO A 807 -19.62 1.09 2.06
C PRO A 807 -20.01 2.57 2.06
N SER A 808 -21.24 2.87 2.45
CA SER A 808 -21.71 4.24 2.66
C SER A 808 -20.80 4.98 3.65
N ALA A 809 -20.48 6.23 3.33
CA ALA A 809 -19.69 7.09 4.20
C ALA A 809 -20.51 7.64 5.37
N GLU A 810 -19.91 7.62 6.55
CA GLU A 810 -20.38 8.33 7.75
C GLU A 810 -19.86 9.77 7.72
N HIS A 811 -20.70 10.73 8.07
CA HIS A 811 -20.34 12.15 8.02
C HIS A 811 -20.02 12.68 9.43
N TYR A 812 -19.02 13.55 9.50
CA TYR A 812 -18.54 14.19 10.72
C TYR A 812 -18.42 15.68 10.47
N ARG A 813 -18.93 16.51 11.37
CA ARG A 813 -18.76 17.95 11.21
C ARG A 813 -17.32 18.34 11.50
N ALA A 814 -16.75 19.20 10.66
CA ALA A 814 -15.36 19.60 10.81
C ALA A 814 -15.10 20.34 12.13
N ASP A 815 -16.11 20.99 12.72
CA ASP A 815 -16.01 21.70 14.01
C ASP A 815 -16.08 20.77 15.24
N GLU A 816 -16.38 19.49 15.05
CA GLU A 816 -16.29 18.44 16.09
C GLU A 816 -14.89 17.80 16.13
N LEU A 817 -14.06 18.04 15.12
CA LEU A 817 -12.69 17.56 15.04
C LEU A 817 -11.73 18.52 15.76
N GLY A 818 -10.61 17.99 16.25
CA GLY A 818 -9.57 18.78 16.91
C GLY A 818 -8.27 18.01 17.08
N SER A 819 -7.42 18.42 18.03
CA SER A 819 -6.13 17.76 18.30
C SER A 819 -6.24 16.38 18.95
N ALA A 820 -7.36 16.10 19.64
CA ALA A 820 -7.64 14.81 20.27
C ALA A 820 -7.67 13.66 19.24
N PRO A 821 -7.42 12.39 19.65
CA PRO A 821 -7.58 11.23 18.77
C PRO A 821 -8.94 11.19 18.09
N TRP A 822 -8.96 11.01 16.77
CA TRP A 822 -10.20 10.93 15.99
C TRP A 822 -10.76 9.52 16.04
N LEU A 823 -11.87 9.36 16.76
CA LEU A 823 -12.59 8.09 16.89
C LEU A 823 -13.67 7.98 15.81
N LEU A 824 -13.25 7.78 14.56
CA LEU A 824 -14.15 7.66 13.43
C LEU A 824 -14.77 6.24 13.39
N MET A 825 -16.09 6.14 13.63
CA MET A 825 -16.88 4.90 13.67
C MET A 825 -18.31 5.07 13.11
N GLY A 826 -19.09 3.99 13.08
CA GLY A 826 -20.50 4.05 12.65
C GLY A 826 -21.39 4.83 13.64
N SER A 827 -22.48 5.41 13.15
CA SER A 827 -23.43 6.20 13.97
C SER A 827 -23.94 5.47 15.22
N GLU A 828 -24.22 4.17 15.14
CA GLU A 828 -24.63 3.35 16.28
C GLU A 828 -23.54 3.26 17.36
N GLU A 829 -22.29 2.99 16.96
CA GLU A 829 -21.16 2.85 17.88
C GLU A 829 -20.78 4.21 18.49
N ARG A 830 -20.88 5.28 17.69
CA ARG A 830 -20.63 6.65 18.12
C ARG A 830 -21.57 7.06 19.25
N GLY A 831 -22.86 6.80 19.10
CA GLY A 831 -23.86 7.11 20.14
C GLY A 831 -23.61 6.38 21.47
N ILE A 832 -22.98 5.20 21.44
CA ILE A 832 -22.56 4.49 22.68
C ILE A 832 -21.41 5.24 23.34
N ILE A 833 -20.36 5.58 22.59
CA ILE A 833 -19.18 6.27 23.13
C ILE A 833 -19.53 7.68 23.65
N GLU A 834 -20.41 8.40 22.95
CA GLU A 834 -20.90 9.71 23.37
C GLU A 834 -21.70 9.62 24.68
N ALA A 835 -22.66 8.69 24.79
CA ALA A 835 -23.40 8.46 26.03
C ALA A 835 -22.46 8.17 27.21
N MET A 836 -21.46 7.31 27.01
CA MET A 836 -20.47 7.00 28.04
C MET A 836 -19.60 8.20 28.43
N ARG A 837 -19.26 9.08 27.47
CA ARG A 837 -18.48 10.31 27.71
C ARG A 837 -19.30 11.40 28.39
N GLU A 838 -20.60 11.47 28.12
CA GLU A 838 -21.51 12.43 28.77
C GLU A 838 -21.80 12.04 30.21
N ALA A 839 -21.89 10.74 30.50
CA ALA A 839 -22.17 10.19 31.82
C ALA A 839 -20.92 9.97 32.71
N GLY A 840 -19.72 10.34 32.24
CA GLY A 840 -18.48 10.04 32.96
C GLY A 840 -17.29 10.93 32.66
N THR A 841 -16.27 10.82 33.50
CA THR A 841 -14.99 11.49 33.34
C THR A 841 -13.93 10.58 32.72
N SER A 842 -12.82 11.13 32.25
CA SER A 842 -11.74 10.31 31.69
C SER A 842 -10.97 9.56 32.78
N LEU A 843 -10.47 8.35 32.47
CA LEU A 843 -9.61 7.58 33.38
C LEU A 843 -8.38 8.39 33.82
N GLY A 844 -7.83 9.23 32.93
CA GLY A 844 -6.72 10.12 33.23
C GLY A 844 -7.05 11.12 34.34
N ASP A 845 -8.26 11.67 34.35
CA ASP A 845 -8.73 12.63 35.36
C ASP A 845 -9.19 11.94 36.66
N ALA A 846 -9.75 10.72 36.53
CA ALA A 846 -10.18 9.87 37.64
C ALA A 846 -8.99 9.24 38.40
N THR A 847 -7.78 9.27 37.86
CA THR A 847 -6.60 8.64 38.46
C THR A 847 -5.57 9.67 38.88
N ARG A 848 -4.75 9.35 39.88
CA ARG A 848 -3.64 10.20 40.31
C ARG A 848 -2.58 10.22 39.21
N GLN A 849 -2.27 9.05 38.65
CA GLN A 849 -1.26 8.89 37.62
C GLN A 849 -1.41 7.52 36.95
N ILE A 850 -1.30 7.52 35.62
CA ILE A 850 -1.00 6.34 34.81
C ILE A 850 0.49 6.38 34.48
N PHE A 851 1.25 5.37 34.91
CA PHE A 851 2.71 5.34 34.80
C PHE A 851 3.20 4.10 34.05
N GLN A 852 4.34 4.22 33.38
CA GLN A 852 5.01 3.12 32.69
C GLN A 852 5.90 2.33 33.67
N GLY A 853 6.02 1.01 33.47
CA GLY A 853 6.94 0.16 34.24
C GLY A 853 8.43 0.50 34.08
N LEU A 854 9.28 -0.24 34.81
CA LEU A 854 10.68 0.10 35.05
C LEU A 854 11.60 -0.22 33.87
N ILE A 855 12.26 0.79 33.28
CA ILE A 855 13.23 0.60 32.17
C ILE A 855 14.65 0.42 32.72
N THR A 856 15.10 -0.84 32.80
CA THR A 856 16.43 -1.19 33.32
C THR A 856 17.56 -0.90 32.32
N SER A 857 17.27 -0.91 31.01
CA SER A 857 18.24 -0.97 29.90
C SER A 857 19.18 -2.20 29.93
N ALA A 858 18.93 -3.19 30.79
CA ALA A 858 19.70 -4.43 30.95
C ALA A 858 18.82 -5.56 31.50
N ASP A 859 17.65 -5.78 30.90
CA ASP A 859 16.68 -6.78 31.37
C ASP A 859 17.31 -8.17 31.65
N PRO A 860 18.23 -8.71 30.83
CA PRO A 860 18.89 -9.99 31.11
C PRO A 860 19.75 -10.04 32.39
N VAL A 861 20.14 -8.89 32.95
CA VAL A 861 20.95 -8.83 34.18
C VAL A 861 20.07 -8.53 35.39
N TYR A 862 19.05 -7.70 35.25
CA TYR A 862 18.22 -7.29 36.38
C TYR A 862 16.97 -8.15 36.59
N ILE A 863 16.53 -8.90 35.58
CA ILE A 863 15.35 -9.77 35.67
C ILE A 863 15.83 -11.22 35.79
N LEU A 864 15.46 -11.86 36.90
CA LEU A 864 15.93 -13.20 37.27
C LEU A 864 14.71 -14.09 37.55
N GLU A 865 14.83 -15.40 37.35
CA GLU A 865 13.75 -16.35 37.68
C GLU A 865 13.99 -16.96 39.07
N GLN A 866 13.06 -16.77 40.01
CA GLN A 866 13.15 -17.38 41.32
C GLN A 866 12.71 -18.85 41.28
N VAL A 867 13.61 -19.75 41.66
CA VAL A 867 13.38 -21.20 41.65
C VAL A 867 13.34 -21.81 43.05
N GLY A 868 13.71 -21.06 44.09
CA GLY A 868 13.59 -21.51 45.47
C GLY A 868 14.16 -20.56 46.51
N VAL A 869 14.18 -21.02 47.75
CA VAL A 869 14.79 -20.33 48.89
C VAL A 869 15.68 -21.30 49.65
N ARG A 870 16.93 -20.90 49.93
CA ARG A 870 17.91 -21.72 50.67
C ARG A 870 18.58 -20.90 51.76
N GLU A 871 18.42 -21.33 53.01
CA GLU A 871 18.97 -20.65 54.20
C GLU A 871 18.60 -19.15 54.27
N GLY A 872 17.36 -18.80 53.89
CA GLY A 872 16.88 -17.41 53.88
C GLY A 872 17.33 -16.57 52.68
N ARG A 873 18.06 -17.14 51.72
CA ARG A 873 18.48 -16.50 50.46
C ARG A 873 17.65 -17.00 49.29
N PHE A 874 17.48 -16.16 48.27
CA PHE A 874 16.76 -16.56 47.05
C PHE A 874 17.70 -17.32 46.13
N LEU A 875 17.25 -18.48 45.66
CA LEU A 875 17.90 -19.22 44.58
C LEU A 875 17.24 -18.77 43.27
N VAL A 876 18.01 -18.17 42.39
CA VAL A 876 17.54 -17.59 41.13
C VAL A 876 18.32 -18.13 39.94
N LEU A 877 17.72 -18.14 38.76
CA LEU A 877 18.39 -18.38 37.49
C LEU A 877 18.79 -17.05 36.86
N ASP A 878 20.06 -16.93 36.46
CA ASP A 878 20.53 -15.82 35.64
C ASP A 878 20.25 -16.06 34.14
N LYS A 879 20.61 -15.10 33.28
CA LYS A 879 20.43 -15.19 31.82
C LYS A 879 21.11 -16.38 31.14
N ASP A 880 22.06 -17.03 31.80
CA ASP A 880 22.78 -18.20 31.30
C ASP A 880 22.21 -19.50 31.91
N ASP A 881 21.00 -19.45 32.48
CA ASP A 881 20.32 -20.54 33.23
C ASP A 881 21.15 -21.08 34.41
N ARG A 882 22.03 -20.25 34.99
CA ARG A 882 22.86 -20.65 36.13
C ARG A 882 22.15 -20.33 37.43
N GLU A 883 22.17 -21.31 38.33
CA GLU A 883 21.71 -21.11 39.69
C GLU A 883 22.66 -20.19 40.46
N VAL A 884 22.13 -19.04 40.88
CA VAL A 884 22.81 -18.06 41.71
C VAL A 884 22.00 -17.86 42.99
N GLU A 885 22.69 -17.83 44.12
CA GLU A 885 22.07 -17.51 45.40
C GLU A 885 22.32 -16.04 45.71
N LEU A 886 21.25 -15.26 45.88
CA LEU A 886 21.30 -13.82 46.15
C LEU A 886 20.60 -13.46 47.46
N GLU A 887 21.05 -12.36 48.09
CA GLU A 887 20.36 -11.77 49.22
C GLU A 887 18.98 -11.23 48.80
N PRO A 888 17.92 -11.42 49.61
CA PRO A 888 16.55 -11.06 49.22
C PRO A 888 16.26 -9.55 49.27
N ASP A 889 17.08 -8.76 49.99
CA ASP A 889 16.83 -7.35 50.30
C ASP A 889 16.58 -6.45 49.09
N LEU A 890 17.13 -6.81 47.92
CA LEU A 890 17.00 -6.05 46.67
C LEU A 890 16.18 -6.78 45.61
N LEU A 891 15.58 -7.93 45.93
CA LEU A 891 14.80 -8.74 44.99
C LEU A 891 13.31 -8.51 45.19
N HIS A 892 12.66 -7.95 44.16
CA HIS A 892 11.23 -7.65 44.18
C HIS A 892 10.50 -8.52 43.16
N PRO A 893 9.32 -9.09 43.47
CA PRO A 893 8.49 -9.77 42.47
C PRO A 893 8.21 -8.87 41.27
N LEU A 894 8.39 -9.39 40.05
CA LEU A 894 8.22 -8.64 38.81
C LEU A 894 7.10 -9.26 37.98
N ALA A 895 6.10 -8.44 37.65
CA ALA A 895 5.07 -8.79 36.68
C ALA A 895 5.44 -8.28 35.28
N SER A 896 5.31 -9.18 34.32
CA SER A 896 5.39 -8.91 32.89
C SER A 896 4.01 -8.93 32.24
N GLY A 897 3.94 -8.64 30.94
CA GLY A 897 2.67 -8.55 30.21
C GLY A 897 1.81 -9.82 30.27
N SER A 898 2.42 -11.01 30.33
CA SER A 898 1.70 -12.29 30.44
C SER A 898 1.21 -12.61 31.85
N ASP A 899 1.65 -11.85 32.85
CA ASP A 899 1.32 -12.09 34.27
C ASP A 899 0.14 -11.23 34.73
N VAL A 900 -0.32 -10.30 33.89
CA VAL A 900 -1.49 -9.46 34.13
C VAL A 900 -2.70 -10.16 33.50
N GLU A 901 -3.54 -10.77 34.33
CA GLU A 901 -4.85 -11.28 33.91
C GLU A 901 -5.98 -10.36 34.37
N ARG A 902 -7.22 -10.72 34.02
CA ARG A 902 -8.39 -10.02 34.55
C ARG A 902 -8.43 -10.18 36.07
N TYR A 903 -8.59 -9.05 36.74
CA TYR A 903 -8.74 -8.88 38.18
C TYR A 903 -7.49 -9.13 39.04
N ALA A 904 -6.69 -10.16 38.76
CA ALA A 904 -5.53 -10.52 39.58
C ALA A 904 -4.27 -10.79 38.75
N LEU A 905 -3.11 -10.66 39.39
CA LEU A 905 -1.83 -11.07 38.82
C LEU A 905 -1.69 -12.59 38.94
N ARG A 906 -1.05 -13.22 37.93
CA ARG A 906 -0.57 -14.59 38.04
C ARG A 906 0.45 -14.72 39.16
N THR A 907 0.70 -15.97 39.56
CA THR A 907 1.83 -16.27 40.44
C THR A 907 3.14 -15.86 39.76
N LEU A 908 3.83 -14.88 40.34
CA LEU A 908 5.06 -14.31 39.77
C LEU A 908 6.26 -15.20 40.08
N SER A 909 6.93 -15.69 39.04
CA SER A 909 8.22 -16.39 39.15
C SER A 909 9.42 -15.47 38.89
N SER A 910 9.21 -14.35 38.19
CA SER A 910 10.25 -13.39 37.90
C SER A 910 10.47 -12.44 39.09
N VAL A 911 11.73 -12.16 39.39
CA VAL A 911 12.15 -11.16 40.37
C VAL A 911 13.08 -10.14 39.73
N LEU A 912 12.94 -8.89 40.14
CA LEU A 912 13.77 -7.77 39.74
C LEU A 912 14.83 -7.51 40.80
N LEU A 913 16.10 -7.49 40.39
CA LEU A 913 17.18 -6.92 41.18
C LEU A 913 17.13 -5.39 41.10
N PHE A 914 16.76 -4.76 42.22
CA PHE A 914 16.44 -3.34 42.29
C PHE A 914 17.44 -2.58 43.18
N PRO A 915 18.47 -1.93 42.59
CA PRO A 915 19.59 -1.36 43.35
C PRO A 915 19.28 0.05 43.91
N TYR A 916 18.04 0.27 44.38
CA TYR A 916 17.56 1.56 44.86
C TYR A 916 16.91 1.42 46.23
N GLN A 917 16.95 2.50 47.02
CA GLN A 917 16.30 2.56 48.31
C GLN A 917 15.57 3.90 48.48
N ARG A 918 14.47 3.89 49.24
CA ARG A 918 13.73 5.09 49.57
C ARG A 918 14.40 5.85 50.72
N ARG A 919 14.81 7.10 50.47
CA ARG A 919 15.37 8.05 51.47
C ARG A 919 14.69 9.40 51.37
N ALA A 920 14.24 9.94 52.51
CA ALA A 920 13.53 11.22 52.59
C ALA A 920 12.41 11.39 51.53
N GLY A 921 11.68 10.30 51.23
CA GLY A 921 10.60 10.29 50.26
C GLY A 921 11.00 10.15 48.78
N ARG A 922 12.30 10.02 48.46
CA ARG A 922 12.83 9.86 47.10
C ARG A 922 13.50 8.50 46.92
N MET A 923 13.49 7.98 45.70
CA MET A 923 14.27 6.79 45.35
C MET A 923 15.69 7.20 45.00
N GLU A 924 16.65 6.67 45.74
CA GLU A 924 18.08 6.94 45.57
C GLU A 924 18.83 5.64 45.24
N LEU A 925 19.85 5.75 44.40
CA LEU A 925 20.71 4.62 44.04
C LEU A 925 21.55 4.23 45.26
N LEU A 926 21.69 2.93 45.52
CA LEU A 926 22.59 2.44 46.56
C LEU A 926 24.04 2.80 46.24
N SER A 927 24.78 3.19 47.25
CA SER A 927 26.22 3.40 47.15
C SER A 927 26.98 2.08 47.03
N GLU A 928 28.23 2.14 46.57
CA GLU A 928 29.08 0.95 46.47
C GLU A 928 29.27 0.26 47.82
N ASP A 929 29.48 1.02 48.90
CA ASP A 929 29.67 0.46 50.24
C ASP A 929 28.43 -0.30 50.74
N GLU A 930 27.24 0.17 50.37
CA GLU A 930 25.97 -0.47 50.71
C GLU A 930 25.75 -1.75 49.90
N LEU A 931 26.10 -1.75 48.61
CA LEU A 931 26.08 -2.97 47.80
C LEU A 931 27.12 -3.98 48.28
N ARG A 932 28.32 -3.54 48.69
CA ARG A 932 29.36 -4.43 49.26
C ARG A 932 28.91 -5.11 50.56
N ALA A 933 27.95 -4.54 51.29
CA ALA A 933 27.33 -5.20 52.44
C ALA A 933 26.42 -6.39 52.04
N LEU A 934 26.06 -6.51 50.76
CA LEU A 934 25.36 -7.63 50.13
C LEU A 934 26.36 -8.39 49.21
N PRO A 935 27.28 -9.19 49.78
CA PRO A 935 28.47 -9.66 49.08
C PRO A 935 28.16 -10.52 47.84
N ARG A 936 27.05 -11.25 47.80
CA ARG A 936 26.69 -12.10 46.64
C ARG A 936 26.06 -11.27 45.53
N THR A 937 25.16 -10.36 45.89
CA THR A 937 24.58 -9.39 44.95
C THR A 937 25.65 -8.50 44.32
N TRP A 938 26.60 -8.02 45.11
CA TRP A 938 27.74 -7.26 44.59
C TRP A 938 28.61 -8.08 43.63
N ALA A 939 28.97 -9.31 44.01
CA ALA A 939 29.73 -10.21 43.15
C ALA A 939 29.00 -10.54 41.84
N TYR A 940 27.66 -10.65 41.88
CA TYR A 940 26.82 -10.83 40.71
C TYR A 940 26.89 -9.60 39.78
N LEU A 941 26.66 -8.40 40.30
CA LEU A 941 26.74 -7.17 39.49
C LEU A 941 28.13 -6.96 38.88
N GLN A 942 29.21 -7.20 39.64
CA GLN A 942 30.59 -7.07 39.13
C GLN A 942 30.88 -8.00 37.95
N ARG A 943 30.30 -9.21 37.95
CA ARG A 943 30.42 -10.14 36.81
C ARG A 943 29.85 -9.56 35.51
N HIS A 944 28.86 -8.67 35.63
CA HIS A 944 28.17 -8.03 34.50
C HIS A 944 28.60 -6.58 34.25
N GLU A 945 29.62 -6.07 34.95
CA GLU A 945 30.01 -4.65 34.90
C GLU A 945 30.30 -4.15 33.48
N ALA A 946 31.06 -4.91 32.68
CA ALA A 946 31.39 -4.51 31.31
C ALA A 946 30.15 -4.34 30.41
N GLU A 947 29.17 -5.25 30.55
CA GLU A 947 27.89 -5.17 29.84
C GLU A 947 27.06 -3.98 30.33
N LEU A 948 27.04 -3.75 31.65
CA LEU A 948 26.27 -2.67 32.27
C LEU A 948 26.83 -1.27 31.93
N ARG A 949 28.15 -1.10 31.84
CA ARG A 949 28.79 0.17 31.43
C ARG A 949 28.57 0.49 29.96
N ALA A 950 28.52 -0.52 29.09
CA ALA A 950 28.34 -0.34 27.64
C ALA A 950 26.93 0.14 27.23
N ARG A 951 25.96 0.11 28.15
CA ARG A 951 24.55 0.48 27.90
C ARG A 951 24.40 1.92 27.41
N GLU A 952 23.32 2.14 26.64
CA GLU A 952 22.94 3.45 26.11
C GLU A 952 24.07 4.16 25.33
N ARG A 953 24.88 3.40 24.59
CA ARG A 953 26.07 3.88 23.86
C ARG A 953 27.14 4.47 24.80
N GLY A 954 27.36 3.83 25.94
CA GLY A 954 28.37 4.22 26.94
C GLY A 954 27.93 5.30 27.92
N LYS A 955 26.65 5.72 27.92
CA LYS A 955 26.18 6.75 28.88
C LYS A 955 26.22 6.29 30.33
N LEU A 956 26.24 4.98 30.59
CA LEU A 956 26.25 4.39 31.94
C LEU A 956 27.68 4.09 32.43
N ASP A 957 28.72 4.53 31.70
CA ASP A 957 30.11 4.36 32.12
C ASP A 957 30.55 5.44 33.12
N HIS A 958 30.08 5.30 34.37
CA HIS A 958 30.40 6.18 35.49
C HIS A 958 30.41 5.39 36.82
N ASP A 959 30.71 6.05 37.94
CA ASP A 959 30.84 5.42 39.29
C ASP A 959 29.54 4.81 39.86
N GLY A 960 28.44 4.87 39.11
CA GLY A 960 27.13 4.29 39.44
C GLY A 960 26.59 3.44 38.31
N TRP A 961 27.47 2.72 37.60
CA TRP A 961 27.19 1.94 36.39
C TRP A 961 26.10 0.87 36.57
N TRP A 962 25.73 0.52 37.80
CA TRP A 962 24.60 -0.37 38.11
C TRP A 962 23.24 0.34 38.14
N ALA A 963 23.16 1.63 37.82
CA ALA A 963 21.91 2.35 37.68
C ALA A 963 21.07 1.83 36.50
N PHE A 964 19.75 1.94 36.59
CA PHE A 964 18.84 1.75 35.46
C PHE A 964 19.00 2.87 34.44
N GLY A 965 18.75 2.57 33.16
CA GLY A 965 18.86 3.57 32.09
C GLY A 965 17.86 4.71 32.20
N ARG A 966 16.73 4.49 32.90
CA ARG A 966 15.78 5.53 33.26
C ARG A 966 15.32 5.41 34.72
N THR A 967 15.11 6.55 35.35
CA THR A 967 14.74 6.67 36.77
C THR A 967 13.33 7.21 36.99
N GLN A 968 12.50 7.28 35.94
CA GLN A 968 11.08 7.61 36.13
C GLN A 968 10.35 6.44 36.82
N SER A 969 9.30 6.75 37.57
CA SER A 969 8.40 5.79 38.22
C SER A 969 9.01 4.87 39.29
N LEU A 970 10.32 4.91 39.57
CA LEU A 970 10.97 4.01 40.56
C LEU A 970 10.22 3.93 41.89
N GLY A 971 9.73 5.07 42.39
CA GLY A 971 9.07 5.17 43.69
C GLY A 971 7.56 4.91 43.68
N LEU A 972 6.98 4.47 42.56
CA LEU A 972 5.54 4.24 42.42
C LEU A 972 5.14 2.78 42.61
N HIS A 973 6.09 1.84 42.53
CA HIS A 973 5.80 0.41 42.57
C HIS A 973 5.43 -0.11 43.96
N ASP A 974 5.87 0.55 45.04
CA ASP A 974 5.50 0.16 46.42
C ASP A 974 4.08 0.63 46.81
N LEU A 975 3.34 1.27 45.90
CA LEU A 975 2.00 1.78 46.16
C LEU A 975 0.93 0.79 45.69
N PRO A 976 -0.22 0.72 46.38
CA PRO A 976 -1.41 0.04 45.87
C PRO A 976 -1.77 0.57 44.48
N LYS A 977 -1.90 -0.34 43.51
CA LYS A 977 -2.03 0.03 42.10
C LYS A 977 -2.74 -1.05 41.28
N LEU A 978 -3.18 -0.68 40.09
CA LEU A 978 -3.61 -1.64 39.06
C LEU A 978 -2.51 -1.81 38.01
N GLY A 979 -2.40 -3.00 37.43
CA GLY A 979 -1.54 -3.32 36.30
C GLY A 979 -2.36 -3.56 35.03
N VAL A 980 -1.91 -3.02 33.89
CA VAL A 980 -2.52 -3.23 32.57
C VAL A 980 -1.45 -3.70 31.60
N ALA A 981 -1.64 -4.88 31.00
CA ALA A 981 -0.73 -5.37 29.97
C ALA A 981 -0.77 -4.47 28.73
N ALA A 982 0.38 -4.19 28.12
CA ALA A 982 0.47 -3.26 27.01
C ALA A 982 -0.05 -3.83 25.68
N THR A 983 -0.07 -5.15 25.51
CA THR A 983 -0.54 -5.84 24.31
C THR A 983 -1.61 -6.85 24.71
N VAL A 984 -2.86 -6.60 24.33
CA VAL A 984 -4.02 -7.36 24.82
C VAL A 984 -5.06 -7.59 23.73
N ARG A 985 -5.88 -8.64 23.81
CA ARG A 985 -7.02 -8.83 22.87
C ARG A 985 -8.28 -8.07 23.28
N ARG A 986 -8.41 -7.88 24.58
CA ARG A 986 -9.42 -7.08 25.29
C ARG A 986 -8.72 -6.42 26.48
N LEU A 987 -9.28 -5.37 27.04
CA LEU A 987 -8.71 -4.72 28.21
C LEU A 987 -8.65 -5.71 29.38
N GLU A 988 -7.43 -5.94 29.89
CA GLU A 988 -7.15 -6.84 30.99
C GLU A 988 -6.39 -6.08 32.06
N VAL A 989 -7.04 -5.92 33.22
CA VAL A 989 -6.52 -5.14 34.34
C VAL A 989 -6.48 -6.00 35.59
N ALA A 990 -5.35 -6.01 36.29
CA ALA A 990 -5.13 -6.73 37.54
C ALA A 990 -4.91 -5.76 38.70
N ALA A 991 -5.27 -6.16 39.92
CA ALA A 991 -4.99 -5.41 41.14
C ALA A 991 -3.73 -5.90 41.85
N ASP A 992 -2.93 -4.95 42.34
CA ASP A 992 -1.89 -5.14 43.35
C ASP A 992 -2.21 -4.23 44.55
N PRO A 993 -3.13 -4.66 45.44
CA PRO A 993 -3.61 -3.82 46.54
C PRO A 993 -2.55 -3.54 47.60
N ASN A 994 -1.44 -4.29 47.60
CA ASN A 994 -0.38 -4.18 48.61
C ASN A 994 0.89 -3.51 48.08
N GLY A 995 0.97 -3.17 46.78
CA GLY A 995 2.19 -2.65 46.18
C GLY A 995 3.34 -3.65 46.18
N ALA A 996 3.05 -4.95 46.13
CA ALA A 996 4.05 -6.00 46.26
C ALA A 996 4.76 -6.32 44.93
N ALA A 997 4.13 -6.03 43.79
CA ALA A 997 4.65 -6.38 42.47
C ALA A 997 5.23 -5.16 41.74
N TYR A 998 6.39 -5.34 41.13
CA TYR A 998 7.03 -4.36 40.27
C TYR A 998 6.62 -4.65 38.82
N PHE A 999 6.53 -3.62 37.96
CA PHE A 999 6.03 -3.77 36.59
C PHE A 999 7.13 -3.54 35.56
N HIS A 1000 7.17 -4.39 34.53
CA HIS A 1000 8.18 -4.37 33.48
C HIS A 1000 8.04 -3.20 32.48
N ASN A 1001 9.17 -2.79 31.92
CA ASN A 1001 9.46 -1.53 31.22
C ASN A 1001 8.49 -1.07 30.12
N VAL A 1002 7.95 -1.97 29.31
CA VAL A 1002 7.17 -1.65 28.10
C VAL A 1002 5.94 -2.54 28.00
N ARG A 1003 5.80 -3.52 28.90
CA ARG A 1003 4.78 -4.56 28.81
C ARG A 1003 3.64 -4.37 29.81
N VAL A 1004 3.81 -3.56 30.86
CA VAL A 1004 2.78 -3.33 31.88
C VAL A 1004 2.77 -1.87 32.31
N ASN A 1005 1.60 -1.24 32.25
CA ASN A 1005 1.36 0.10 32.80
C ASN A 1005 0.76 -0.02 34.20
N GLY A 1006 1.11 0.91 35.08
CA GLY A 1006 0.52 1.06 36.41
C GLY A 1006 -0.53 2.17 36.45
N ILE A 1007 -1.63 1.93 37.14
CA ILE A 1007 -2.68 2.93 37.39
C ILE A 1007 -2.76 3.16 38.90
N LEU A 1008 -2.58 4.42 39.32
CA LEU A 1008 -2.73 4.85 40.71
C LEU A 1008 -4.07 5.57 40.88
N PRO A 1009 -5.01 5.04 41.70
CA PRO A 1009 -6.26 5.73 42.02
C PRO A 1009 -5.98 7.10 42.67
N ARG A 1010 -6.88 8.06 42.43
CA ARG A 1010 -6.84 9.38 43.07
C ARG A 1010 -7.63 9.36 44.39
N GLU A 1011 -7.19 10.13 45.39
CA GLU A 1011 -7.99 10.36 46.59
C GLU A 1011 -9.31 11.07 46.23
N GLY A 1012 -10.44 10.52 46.67
CA GLY A 1012 -11.78 11.04 46.36
C GLY A 1012 -12.36 10.58 45.01
N ALA A 1013 -11.66 9.71 44.27
CA ALA A 1013 -12.16 9.05 43.06
C ALA A 1013 -12.63 7.62 43.39
N PRO A 1014 -13.16 6.84 42.42
CA PRO A 1014 -13.49 5.44 42.64
C PRO A 1014 -12.28 4.67 43.21
N SER A 1015 -12.57 3.77 44.15
CA SER A 1015 -11.55 2.97 44.83
C SER A 1015 -10.75 2.10 43.85
N LEU A 1016 -9.66 1.49 44.34
CA LEU A 1016 -8.87 0.56 43.55
C LEU A 1016 -9.72 -0.60 43.00
N PHE A 1017 -10.60 -1.18 43.81
CA PHE A 1017 -11.46 -2.30 43.40
C PHE A 1017 -12.63 -1.86 42.51
N ALA A 1018 -13.18 -0.67 42.72
CA ALA A 1018 -14.19 -0.13 41.81
C ALA A 1018 -13.59 0.12 40.42
N LEU A 1019 -12.42 0.75 40.33
CA LEU A 1019 -11.70 0.90 39.06
C LEU A 1019 -11.35 -0.45 38.42
N LEU A 1020 -10.98 -1.44 39.22
CA LEU A 1020 -10.72 -2.80 38.73
C LEU A 1020 -11.95 -3.40 38.05
N ALA A 1021 -13.12 -3.28 38.66
CA ALA A 1021 -14.38 -3.76 38.08
C ALA A 1021 -14.76 -2.98 36.82
N ILE A 1022 -14.69 -1.65 36.87
CA ILE A 1022 -15.04 -0.76 35.76
C ILE A 1022 -14.18 -1.04 34.53
N LEU A 1023 -12.85 -1.11 34.69
CA LEU A 1023 -11.91 -1.27 33.57
C LEU A 1023 -11.97 -2.65 32.93
N ASN A 1024 -12.43 -3.69 33.63
CA ASN A 1024 -12.61 -5.02 33.07
C ASN A 1024 -14.03 -5.25 32.52
N SER A 1025 -14.92 -4.25 32.56
CA SER A 1025 -16.31 -4.38 32.12
C SER A 1025 -16.47 -4.32 30.60
N ARG A 1026 -17.55 -4.91 30.08
CA ARG A 1026 -17.85 -4.93 28.64
C ARG A 1026 -18.02 -3.55 28.03
N PRO A 1027 -18.71 -2.56 28.65
CA PRO A 1027 -18.84 -1.23 28.08
C PRO A 1027 -17.50 -0.52 27.93
N VAL A 1028 -16.62 -0.62 28.95
CA VAL A 1028 -15.31 0.04 28.92
C VAL A 1028 -14.35 -0.66 27.95
N ASP A 1029 -14.35 -1.99 27.87
CA ASP A 1029 -13.59 -2.72 26.85
C ASP A 1029 -14.10 -2.42 25.42
N PHE A 1030 -15.41 -2.26 25.26
CA PHE A 1030 -15.99 -1.83 23.98
C PHE A 1030 -15.43 -0.47 23.56
N ALA A 1031 -15.40 0.51 24.47
CA ALA A 1031 -14.78 1.82 24.23
C ALA A 1031 -13.28 1.71 23.93
N PHE A 1032 -12.55 0.92 24.73
CA PHE A 1032 -11.12 0.68 24.54
C PHE A 1032 -10.79 0.16 23.14
N ARG A 1033 -11.48 -0.86 22.65
CA ARG A 1033 -11.18 -1.46 21.34
C ARG A 1033 -11.42 -0.50 20.17
N ARG A 1034 -12.24 0.53 20.33
CA ARG A 1034 -12.44 1.59 19.30
C ARG A 1034 -11.31 2.62 19.32
N GLY A 1035 -10.87 3.03 20.51
CA GLY A 1035 -9.79 4.03 20.65
C GLY A 1035 -8.37 3.49 20.61
N ALA A 1036 -8.18 2.20 20.87
CA ALA A 1036 -6.87 1.57 20.83
C ALA A 1036 -6.35 1.42 19.39
N ALA A 1037 -5.02 1.40 19.24
CA ALA A 1037 -4.40 1.00 17.99
C ALA A 1037 -4.46 -0.52 17.84
N PRO A 1038 -5.00 -1.03 16.71
CA PRO A 1038 -5.01 -2.46 16.42
C PRO A 1038 -3.58 -2.96 16.14
N LEU A 1039 -3.39 -4.26 16.35
CA LEU A 1039 -2.21 -5.05 16.02
C LEU A 1039 -2.67 -6.32 15.28
N GLN A 1040 -1.73 -7.04 14.66
CA GLN A 1040 -2.04 -8.27 13.93
C GLN A 1040 -2.75 -9.31 14.84
N ASN A 1041 -3.60 -10.14 14.23
CA ASN A 1041 -4.32 -11.24 14.91
C ASN A 1041 -5.29 -10.79 16.02
N GLY A 1042 -5.86 -9.57 15.91
CA GLY A 1042 -6.91 -9.10 16.83
C GLY A 1042 -6.39 -8.60 18.18
N PHE A 1043 -5.10 -8.27 18.27
CA PHE A 1043 -4.53 -7.63 19.46
C PHE A 1043 -4.65 -6.10 19.37
N PHE A 1044 -4.54 -5.44 20.51
CA PHE A 1044 -4.58 -4.00 20.70
C PHE A 1044 -3.46 -3.56 21.63
N THR A 1045 -3.06 -2.29 21.52
CA THR A 1045 -2.14 -1.68 22.48
C THR A 1045 -2.91 -0.97 23.59
N ALA A 1046 -2.60 -1.24 24.86
CA ALA A 1046 -3.22 -0.62 26.05
C ALA A 1046 -2.19 0.19 26.88
N ASN A 1047 -1.45 1.07 26.22
CA ASN A 1047 -0.59 2.04 26.90
C ASN A 1047 -1.38 3.29 27.31
N LYS A 1048 -0.75 4.19 28.07
CA LYS A 1048 -1.38 5.40 28.63
C LYS A 1048 -2.22 6.18 27.59
N GLN A 1049 -1.70 6.44 26.40
CA GLN A 1049 -2.42 7.22 25.36
C GLN A 1049 -3.76 6.58 24.96
N PHE A 1050 -3.90 5.25 25.01
CA PHE A 1050 -5.12 4.55 24.60
C PHE A 1050 -6.11 4.29 25.73
N ILE A 1051 -5.65 4.28 26.98
CA ILE A 1051 -6.51 4.00 28.14
C ILE A 1051 -6.87 5.27 28.92
N SER A 1052 -6.10 6.35 28.80
CA SER A 1052 -6.32 7.58 29.59
C SER A 1052 -7.65 8.27 29.29
N TRP A 1053 -8.20 8.12 28.09
CA TRP A 1053 -9.47 8.74 27.71
C TRP A 1053 -10.69 7.89 28.08
N LEU A 1054 -10.50 6.65 28.56
CA LEU A 1054 -11.60 5.73 28.81
C LEU A 1054 -12.60 6.33 29.80
N PRO A 1055 -13.90 6.24 29.51
CA PRO A 1055 -14.93 6.82 30.37
C PRO A 1055 -15.05 6.03 31.68
N ILE A 1056 -15.08 6.76 32.79
CA ILE A 1056 -15.34 6.29 34.14
C ILE A 1056 -16.61 7.01 34.63
N PRO A 1057 -17.67 6.29 35.03
CA PRO A 1057 -18.94 6.93 35.41
C PRO A 1057 -18.73 7.97 36.52
N ASP A 1058 -19.37 9.13 36.39
CA ASP A 1058 -19.32 10.19 37.42
C ASP A 1058 -19.97 9.73 38.72
N VAL A 1059 -21.01 8.90 38.60
CA VAL A 1059 -21.70 8.26 39.71
C VAL A 1059 -21.38 6.76 39.67
N VAL A 1060 -20.50 6.31 40.56
CA VAL A 1060 -20.20 4.89 40.74
C VAL A 1060 -21.05 4.33 41.89
N PRO A 1061 -21.95 3.37 41.64
CA PRO A 1061 -22.74 2.73 42.68
C PRO A 1061 -21.86 2.07 43.75
N PRO A 1062 -22.18 2.18 45.05
CA PRO A 1062 -21.37 1.62 46.13
C PRO A 1062 -21.11 0.12 46.02
N GLU A 1063 -22.02 -0.62 45.39
CA GLU A 1063 -21.95 -2.06 45.17
C GLU A 1063 -20.77 -2.46 44.27
N ILE A 1064 -20.35 -1.59 43.35
CA ILE A 1064 -19.26 -1.84 42.39
C ILE A 1064 -17.92 -2.09 43.12
N ASP A 1065 -17.65 -1.39 44.22
CA ASP A 1065 -16.44 -1.62 45.02
C ASP A 1065 -16.42 -3.03 45.63
N GLY A 1066 -17.56 -3.43 46.23
CA GLY A 1066 -17.72 -4.75 46.82
C GLY A 1066 -17.63 -5.88 45.79
N TRP A 1067 -18.23 -5.69 44.60
CA TRP A 1067 -18.10 -6.65 43.50
C TRP A 1067 -16.67 -6.69 42.94
N GLY A 1068 -16.01 -5.54 42.81
CA GLY A 1068 -14.60 -5.47 42.41
C GLY A 1068 -13.67 -6.21 43.36
N GLN A 1069 -13.91 -6.10 44.67
CA GLN A 1069 -13.18 -6.87 45.67
C GLN A 1069 -13.48 -8.37 45.53
N GLY A 1070 -14.75 -8.75 45.36
CA GLY A 1070 -15.15 -10.15 45.14
C GLY A 1070 -14.51 -10.76 43.89
N LEU A 1071 -14.47 -10.01 42.77
CA LEU A 1071 -13.81 -10.41 41.53
C LEU A 1071 -12.31 -10.64 41.74
N TYR A 1072 -11.62 -9.73 42.46
CA TYR A 1072 -10.22 -9.89 42.82
C TYR A 1072 -9.98 -11.13 43.70
N GLU A 1073 -10.82 -11.35 44.71
CA GLU A 1073 -10.71 -12.50 45.62
C GLU A 1073 -10.92 -13.83 44.90
N LEU A 1074 -11.92 -13.91 44.02
CA LEU A 1074 -12.19 -15.08 43.18
C LEU A 1074 -11.05 -15.34 42.18
N ALA A 1075 -10.57 -14.31 41.47
CA ALA A 1075 -9.45 -14.45 40.55
C ALA A 1075 -8.15 -14.87 41.27
N THR A 1076 -7.89 -14.32 42.45
CA THR A 1076 -6.77 -14.75 43.30
C THR A 1076 -6.94 -16.20 43.77
N ALA A 1077 -8.17 -16.64 44.04
CA ALA A 1077 -8.45 -18.03 44.39
C ALA A 1077 -8.21 -18.99 43.21
N THR A 1078 -8.57 -18.59 41.98
CA THR A 1078 -8.26 -19.30 40.73
C THR A 1078 -6.76 -19.52 40.60
N GLU A 1079 -5.96 -18.45 40.68
CA GLU A 1079 -4.51 -18.53 40.53
C GLU A 1079 -3.85 -19.36 41.65
N ARG A 1080 -4.37 -19.24 42.87
CA ARG A 1080 -3.92 -20.06 44.01
C ARG A 1080 -4.22 -21.54 43.81
N GLU A 1081 -5.39 -21.89 43.29
CA GLU A 1081 -5.76 -23.28 43.01
C GLU A 1081 -4.89 -23.87 41.89
N ARG A 1082 -4.67 -23.13 40.80
CA ARG A 1082 -3.77 -23.53 39.72
C ARG A 1082 -2.34 -23.75 40.22
N ALA A 1083 -1.80 -22.79 40.98
CA ALA A 1083 -0.46 -22.91 41.54
C ALA A 1083 -0.33 -24.14 42.46
N LYS A 1084 -1.30 -24.36 43.36
CA LYS A 1084 -1.32 -25.54 44.23
C LYS A 1084 -1.33 -26.85 43.43
N PHE A 1085 -2.14 -26.93 42.37
CA PHE A 1085 -2.21 -28.11 41.53
C PHE A 1085 -0.89 -28.35 40.78
N LEU A 1086 -0.32 -27.31 40.16
CA LEU A 1086 0.95 -27.41 39.43
C LEU A 1086 2.12 -27.77 40.35
N ASP A 1087 2.18 -27.21 41.56
CA ASP A 1087 3.19 -27.56 42.57
C ASP A 1087 3.04 -29.01 43.03
N TRP A 1088 1.80 -29.44 43.27
CA TRP A 1088 1.51 -30.83 43.59
C TRP A 1088 1.95 -31.76 42.46
N LEU A 1089 1.64 -31.42 41.21
CA LEU A 1089 1.99 -32.22 40.04
C LEU A 1089 3.52 -32.27 39.85
N ALA A 1090 4.22 -31.15 39.99
CA ALA A 1090 5.67 -31.08 39.96
C ALA A 1090 6.31 -31.98 41.04
N SER A 1091 5.74 -31.97 42.25
CA SER A 1091 6.18 -32.80 43.38
C SER A 1091 5.98 -34.30 43.11
N VAL A 1092 4.84 -34.68 42.53
CA VAL A 1092 4.53 -36.05 42.11
C VAL A 1092 5.50 -36.50 41.00
N CYS A 1093 5.69 -35.67 39.99
CA CYS A 1093 6.57 -35.96 38.85
C CYS A 1093 8.05 -35.89 39.21
N GLY A 1094 8.42 -35.21 40.30
CA GLY A 1094 9.81 -35.04 40.75
C GLY A 1094 10.67 -34.22 39.79
N ILE A 1095 10.05 -33.34 39.00
CA ILE A 1095 10.72 -32.51 37.99
C ILE A 1095 9.97 -31.18 37.84
N GLN A 1096 10.71 -30.11 37.54
CA GLN A 1096 10.11 -28.83 37.18
C GLN A 1096 9.30 -28.98 35.89
N LEU A 1097 8.01 -28.66 35.93
CA LEU A 1097 7.09 -28.92 34.82
C LEU A 1097 7.46 -28.17 33.54
N SER A 1098 8.06 -26.98 33.63
CA SER A 1098 8.56 -26.20 32.49
C SER A 1098 9.61 -26.95 31.65
N LYS A 1099 10.28 -27.96 32.21
CA LYS A 1099 11.28 -28.78 31.50
C LYS A 1099 10.65 -29.92 30.70
N LEU A 1100 9.33 -30.11 30.76
CA LEU A 1100 8.61 -31.16 30.05
C LEU A 1100 8.22 -30.70 28.64
N LYS A 1101 8.31 -31.61 27.67
CA LYS A 1101 7.79 -31.36 26.32
C LYS A 1101 6.26 -31.31 26.42
N GLY A 1102 5.64 -30.21 25.97
CA GLY A 1102 4.18 -30.01 26.04
C GLY A 1102 3.69 -29.35 27.33
N TRP A 1103 4.57 -28.74 28.15
CA TRP A 1103 4.21 -28.14 29.44
C TRP A 1103 3.09 -27.09 29.37
N THR A 1104 2.93 -26.40 28.24
CA THR A 1104 1.86 -25.40 28.05
C THR A 1104 0.46 -26.01 28.20
N LYS A 1105 0.28 -27.28 27.83
CA LYS A 1105 -0.97 -28.02 28.05
C LYS A 1105 -1.22 -28.32 29.53
N LEU A 1106 -0.17 -28.44 30.35
CA LEU A 1106 -0.29 -28.66 31.79
C LEU A 1106 -0.81 -27.42 32.50
N VAL A 1107 -0.49 -26.22 32.00
CA VAL A 1107 -1.00 -24.96 32.55
C VAL A 1107 -2.49 -24.77 32.24
N ALA A 1108 -2.96 -25.29 31.10
CA ALA A 1108 -4.36 -25.26 30.66
C ALA A 1108 -5.13 -26.55 30.99
N TYR A 1109 -4.75 -27.26 32.06
CA TYR A 1109 -5.32 -28.56 32.42
C TYR A 1109 -6.83 -28.51 32.68
N ASP A 1110 -7.31 -27.38 33.20
CA ASP A 1110 -8.71 -27.10 33.53
C ASP A 1110 -9.58 -26.95 32.27
N GLN A 1111 -8.98 -26.54 31.16
CA GLN A 1111 -9.66 -26.43 29.86
C GLN A 1111 -9.56 -27.71 29.03
N LEU A 1112 -8.43 -28.43 29.12
CA LEU A 1112 -8.12 -29.58 28.26
C LEU A 1112 -8.49 -30.94 28.88
N GLY A 1113 -8.68 -31.00 30.20
CA GLY A 1113 -9.01 -32.21 30.93
C GLY A 1113 -7.83 -33.14 31.19
N HIS A 1114 -8.07 -34.21 31.94
CA HIS A 1114 -7.01 -35.12 32.40
C HIS A 1114 -6.33 -35.91 31.28
N ASP A 1115 -7.00 -36.19 30.16
CA ASP A 1115 -6.39 -36.93 29.05
C ASP A 1115 -5.20 -36.16 28.45
N ALA A 1116 -5.35 -34.85 28.25
CA ALA A 1116 -4.28 -34.00 27.74
C ALA A 1116 -3.09 -33.90 28.71
N VAL A 1117 -3.37 -33.87 30.02
CA VAL A 1117 -2.32 -33.92 31.05
C VAL A 1117 -1.59 -35.26 31.00
N LEU A 1118 -2.32 -36.37 30.95
CA LEU A 1118 -1.75 -37.71 30.91
C LEU A 1118 -0.92 -37.96 29.64
N ASP A 1119 -1.35 -37.46 28.49
CA ASP A 1119 -0.58 -37.53 27.24
C ASP A 1119 0.79 -36.85 27.37
N VAL A 1120 0.82 -35.64 27.94
CA VAL A 1120 2.09 -34.93 28.21
C VAL A 1120 2.98 -35.74 29.15
N LEU A 1121 2.41 -36.33 30.20
CA LEU A 1121 3.19 -37.11 31.16
C LEU A 1121 3.69 -38.43 30.55
N ASP A 1122 2.88 -39.11 29.74
CA ASP A 1122 3.24 -40.36 29.05
C ASP A 1122 4.40 -40.15 28.07
N GLU A 1123 4.37 -39.05 27.31
CA GLU A 1123 5.44 -38.65 26.40
C GLU A 1123 6.76 -38.39 27.14
N ASN A 1124 6.69 -37.92 28.39
CA ASN A 1124 7.86 -37.60 29.21
C ASN A 1124 8.20 -38.68 30.25
N ALA A 1125 7.54 -39.85 30.25
CA ALA A 1125 7.58 -40.80 31.36
C ALA A 1125 9.00 -41.24 31.80
N SER A 1126 9.95 -41.33 30.86
CA SER A 1126 11.35 -41.71 31.15
C SER A 1126 12.10 -40.71 32.04
N ARG A 1127 11.57 -39.49 32.19
CA ARG A 1127 12.16 -38.38 32.95
C ARG A 1127 11.45 -38.15 34.30
N LEU A 1128 10.34 -38.84 34.54
CA LEU A 1128 9.49 -38.63 35.72
C LEU A 1128 9.90 -39.59 36.83
N LYS A 1129 9.79 -39.12 38.08
CA LYS A 1129 9.98 -39.92 39.29
C LYS A 1129 8.90 -41.00 39.46
N VAL A 1130 7.72 -40.76 38.87
CA VAL A 1130 6.54 -41.61 38.94
C VAL A 1130 6.12 -41.95 37.51
N ASP A 1131 5.94 -43.23 37.20
CA ASP A 1131 5.50 -43.68 35.87
C ASP A 1131 3.97 -43.48 35.72
N PRO A 1132 3.51 -42.54 34.87
CA PRO A 1132 2.09 -42.21 34.69
C PRO A 1132 1.30 -43.30 33.95
N ARG A 1133 1.97 -44.34 33.43
CA ARG A 1133 1.33 -45.49 32.77
C ARG A 1133 0.92 -46.57 33.76
N VAL A 1134 1.46 -46.52 34.99
CA VAL A 1134 1.05 -47.41 36.07
C VAL A 1134 -0.32 -46.97 36.57
N ARG A 1135 -1.27 -47.91 36.56
CA ARG A 1135 -2.69 -47.68 36.88
C ARG A 1135 -2.93 -46.83 38.13
N ILE A 1136 -2.26 -47.12 39.25
CA ILE A 1136 -2.48 -46.38 40.51
C ILE A 1136 -2.01 -44.92 40.43
N HIS A 1137 -0.96 -44.64 39.66
CA HIS A 1137 -0.44 -43.29 39.46
C HIS A 1137 -1.32 -42.51 38.48
N ARG A 1138 -1.73 -43.17 37.39
CA ARG A 1138 -2.69 -42.63 36.42
C ARG A 1138 -4.01 -42.22 37.07
N GLU A 1139 -4.62 -43.14 37.83
CA GLU A 1139 -5.89 -42.90 38.54
C GLU A 1139 -5.74 -41.76 39.55
N ARG A 1140 -4.61 -41.68 40.27
CA ARG A 1140 -4.36 -40.58 41.21
C ARG A 1140 -4.24 -39.23 40.50
N ILE A 1141 -3.53 -39.19 39.36
CA ILE A 1141 -3.35 -37.97 38.58
C ILE A 1141 -4.66 -37.51 37.96
N SER A 1142 -5.41 -38.40 37.31
CA SER A 1142 -6.70 -38.05 36.70
C SER A 1142 -7.71 -37.55 37.75
N THR A 1143 -7.79 -38.23 38.91
CA THR A 1143 -8.68 -37.82 40.01
C THR A 1143 -8.37 -36.42 40.52
N GLU A 1144 -7.09 -36.06 40.68
CA GLU A 1144 -6.73 -34.73 41.18
C GLU A 1144 -6.92 -33.64 40.10
N VAL A 1145 -6.64 -33.95 38.83
CA VAL A 1145 -6.95 -33.06 37.71
C VAL A 1145 -8.43 -32.72 37.70
N ASP A 1146 -9.30 -33.74 37.75
CA ASP A 1146 -10.75 -33.55 37.72
C ASP A 1146 -11.24 -32.80 38.96
N ALA A 1147 -10.70 -33.12 40.14
CA ALA A 1147 -11.06 -32.44 41.38
C ALA A 1147 -10.66 -30.96 41.38
N SER A 1148 -9.47 -30.62 40.87
CA SER A 1148 -9.01 -29.24 40.75
C SER A 1148 -9.78 -28.50 39.66
N ALA A 1149 -10.00 -29.11 38.50
CA ALA A 1149 -10.83 -28.55 37.43
C ALA A 1149 -12.27 -28.26 37.89
N ALA A 1150 -12.87 -29.14 38.70
CA ALA A 1150 -14.19 -28.91 39.29
C ALA A 1150 -14.21 -27.72 40.27
N ARG A 1151 -13.16 -27.54 41.09
CA ARG A 1151 -13.02 -26.36 41.97
C ARG A 1151 -12.89 -25.08 41.15
N LEU A 1152 -12.08 -25.08 40.10
CA LEU A 1152 -11.92 -23.95 39.19
C LEU A 1152 -13.22 -23.63 38.44
N ALA A 1153 -13.98 -24.64 38.01
CA ALA A 1153 -15.27 -24.43 37.36
C ALA A 1153 -16.30 -23.76 38.28
N ALA A 1154 -16.33 -24.11 39.57
CA ALA A 1154 -17.18 -23.46 40.56
C ALA A 1154 -16.82 -21.97 40.74
N ILE A 1155 -15.52 -21.67 40.92
CA ILE A 1155 -15.03 -20.29 41.03
C ILE A 1155 -15.35 -19.49 39.76
N SER A 1156 -15.12 -20.08 38.59
CA SER A 1156 -15.40 -19.46 37.28
C SER A 1156 -16.88 -19.11 37.10
N SER A 1157 -17.80 -19.97 37.56
CA SER A 1157 -19.24 -19.69 37.55
C SER A 1157 -19.62 -18.50 38.42
N GLU A 1158 -19.04 -18.37 39.62
CA GLU A 1158 -19.28 -17.23 40.52
C GLU A 1158 -18.69 -15.93 39.94
N LEU A 1159 -17.51 -16.02 39.35
CA LEU A 1159 -16.84 -14.90 38.68
C LEU A 1159 -17.70 -14.38 37.51
N LEU A 1160 -18.20 -15.26 36.64
CA LEU A 1160 -19.08 -14.90 35.53
C LEU A 1160 -20.40 -14.26 36.01
N GLN A 1161 -20.91 -14.68 37.17
CA GLN A 1161 -22.11 -14.07 37.76
C GLN A 1161 -21.82 -12.64 38.22
N LEU A 1162 -20.74 -12.40 38.96
CA LEU A 1162 -20.35 -11.05 39.38
C LEU A 1162 -20.06 -10.13 38.19
N GLU A 1163 -19.39 -10.63 37.14
CA GLU A 1163 -19.15 -9.88 35.91
C GLU A 1163 -20.44 -9.35 35.29
N ARG A 1164 -21.47 -10.20 35.23
CA ARG A 1164 -22.78 -9.81 34.70
C ARG A 1164 -23.44 -8.71 35.52
N GLU A 1165 -23.35 -8.77 36.85
CA GLU A 1165 -23.89 -7.73 37.74
C GLU A 1165 -23.16 -6.40 37.54
N VAL A 1166 -21.83 -6.43 37.39
CA VAL A 1166 -21.01 -5.24 37.09
C VAL A 1166 -21.39 -4.66 35.71
N ASP A 1167 -21.45 -5.50 34.67
CA ASP A 1167 -21.78 -5.06 33.31
C ASP A 1167 -23.19 -4.45 33.24
N LEU A 1168 -24.16 -5.07 33.92
CA LEU A 1168 -25.53 -4.58 34.09
C LEU A 1168 -25.56 -3.18 34.70
N CYS A 1169 -24.91 -3.03 35.85
CA CYS A 1169 -24.91 -1.81 36.63
C CYS A 1169 -24.18 -0.66 35.93
N LEU A 1170 -23.09 -0.96 35.22
CA LEU A 1170 -22.34 0.05 34.47
C LEU A 1170 -23.06 0.49 33.20
N ALA A 1171 -23.76 -0.42 32.51
CA ALA A 1171 -24.60 -0.01 31.38
C ALA A 1171 -25.65 1.02 31.80
N ASP A 1172 -26.28 0.82 32.97
CA ASP A 1172 -27.23 1.78 33.54
C ASP A 1172 -26.53 3.08 33.99
N SER A 1173 -25.32 2.99 34.58
CA SER A 1173 -24.55 4.17 35.01
C SER A 1173 -24.05 5.04 33.85
N PHE A 1174 -23.92 4.46 32.65
CA PHE A 1174 -23.60 5.16 31.40
C PHE A 1174 -24.85 5.55 30.59
N ASP A 1175 -26.05 5.40 31.15
CA ASP A 1175 -27.33 5.68 30.49
C ASP A 1175 -27.51 4.96 29.13
N LEU A 1176 -26.95 3.75 28.98
CA LEU A 1176 -27.04 2.99 27.74
C LEU A 1176 -28.45 2.42 27.53
N THR A 1177 -29.03 2.66 26.36
CA THR A 1177 -30.31 2.06 25.96
C THR A 1177 -30.21 0.55 25.78
N THR A 1178 -31.34 -0.15 25.83
CA THR A 1178 -31.40 -1.62 25.60
C THR A 1178 -30.75 -2.03 24.27
N THR A 1179 -30.92 -1.23 23.21
CA THR A 1179 -30.32 -1.48 21.89
C THR A 1179 -28.80 -1.33 21.93
N GLN A 1180 -28.30 -0.22 22.49
CA GLN A 1180 -26.87 0.04 22.64
C GLN A 1180 -26.19 -1.05 23.46
N ARG A 1181 -26.84 -1.48 24.54
CA ARG A 1181 -26.36 -2.58 25.36
C ARG A 1181 -26.30 -3.90 24.60
N SER A 1182 -27.36 -4.24 23.87
CA SER A 1182 -27.38 -5.44 23.01
C SER A 1182 -26.23 -5.42 21.98
N ARG A 1183 -25.92 -4.25 21.43
CA ARG A 1183 -24.79 -4.07 20.52
C ARG A 1183 -23.45 -4.35 21.21
N VAL A 1184 -23.22 -3.81 22.41
CA VAL A 1184 -22.03 -4.11 23.23
C VAL A 1184 -21.94 -5.61 23.51
N ASP A 1185 -23.02 -6.23 23.96
CA ASP A 1185 -23.06 -7.65 24.34
C ASP A 1185 -22.82 -8.59 23.14
N SER A 1186 -23.40 -8.28 21.97
CA SER A 1186 -23.26 -9.09 20.74
C SER A 1186 -21.81 -9.33 20.32
N GLU A 1187 -20.90 -8.41 20.69
CA GLU A 1187 -19.50 -8.52 20.34
C GLU A 1187 -18.78 -9.63 21.12
N TYR A 1188 -19.25 -9.93 22.33
CA TYR A 1188 -18.70 -10.97 23.21
C TYR A 1188 -19.38 -12.33 23.04
N GLU A 1189 -20.37 -12.44 22.16
CA GLU A 1189 -21.03 -13.71 21.79
C GLU A 1189 -20.29 -14.45 20.65
N SER A 1190 -19.30 -13.81 20.01
CA SER A 1190 -18.49 -14.38 18.94
C SER A 1190 -17.44 -15.39 19.44
N PRO A 1191 -17.23 -16.54 18.75
CA PRO A 1191 -16.26 -17.58 19.15
C PRO A 1191 -14.81 -17.08 19.23
N VAL A 1192 -14.49 -15.94 18.62
CA VAL A 1192 -13.14 -15.34 18.62
C VAL A 1192 -12.75 -14.77 19.99
N LEU A 1193 -13.72 -14.34 20.81
CA LEU A 1193 -13.49 -13.76 22.14
C LEU A 1193 -13.77 -14.73 23.29
N THR A 1194 -14.48 -15.83 23.04
CA THR A 1194 -14.75 -16.88 24.02
C THR A 1194 -13.65 -17.94 24.11
N ALA A 1195 -12.71 -17.96 23.16
CA ALA A 1195 -11.48 -18.75 23.21
C ALA A 1195 -10.36 -17.95 23.91
N GLY A 1196 -10.45 -17.84 25.23
CA GLY A 1196 -9.43 -17.28 26.12
C GLY A 1196 -8.85 -18.33 27.04
#